data_AF-A0A1H7A297-F1
#
_entry.id   AF-A0A1H7A297-F1
#
_cell.length_a   1.000
_cell.length_b   1.000
_cell.length_c   1.000
_cell.angle_alpha   90.00
_cell.angle_beta   90.00
_cell.angle_gamma   90.00
#
_symmetry.space_group_name_H-M   'P 1'
#
loop_
_entity.id
_entity.type
_entity.pdbx_description
1 polymer ?
#
loop_
_entity_poly.entity_id
_entity_poly.type
_entity_poly.pdbx_seq_one_letter_code
_entity_poly.pdbx_strand_id
1 'polypeptide(L)'
;MKLRALSLALVAGIGLSLAGCGTAQPPEEAMLERTFRDTWRAMVAMTGDQALISDNLCMTGGTETLSGYTSPTNIGALIWSTLAARDYGLISASDARTRLTRTLSTLQGMERHHGFFLNWYKPADASPLTVWPTDGNAVAPFLSTVDNAWLAVGLTMLKNAEPSLKAGAEALLGGMDWSFFYDASRGHLYGGYTVGTAQNTSPETKVTLSGTGAELTDVQQAETLTLEIYVPEGAATAPNRFFLGLADTTAGFNWVDGTLTQQTLSPGWNTVSWTVPAAWKSLDAAKTYTLYVSFFHEGTGGKTPLQSAFNLGAATLTSGGNSQPFGLWSAATAASFGNDNTGTVVSRDAGRTTPSGAPSFQLAPVSAGKYTDFAYGALNTEPRIASYLGLARGQLPKEHYFKLLRTFPPEWEQEQTPTGETRTYEGVNVYEGAYAYGGVKVVPSWGGSMFEALMVPLFVPEAAWAPNSWGKNHPNYVQAQIYHGLNDARYGYWGFSPSNKPEGGYSEYGVDAIGIRVDGYSSNNDKTPWDPANPPPASAYTNGVVTPHASFLALEFAPEAALKNLRRLEQNFQVYGKYGYFDSVNVQTGQVSECVLALDQGMIMAALAHRLLGERWRSTLADDLRPVVQPLIGQEVFSLP
;
A
#
# COMPACT_ATOMS: atom_id res chain seq x y z
N MET A 1 -70.49 -2.22 -57.20
CA MET A 1 -71.02 -0.84 -57.17
C MET A 1 -70.28 -0.12 -56.04
N LYS A 2 -69.20 0.60 -56.37
CA LYS A 2 -69.11 2.08 -56.49
C LYS A 2 -68.80 2.73 -55.11
N LEU A 3 -67.87 3.66 -54.94
CA LEU A 3 -66.88 4.32 -55.80
C LEU A 3 -65.95 5.17 -54.89
N ARG A 4 -64.67 5.24 -55.25
CA ARG A 4 -63.77 6.43 -55.38
C ARG A 4 -63.99 7.65 -54.46
N ALA A 5 -62.98 8.11 -53.71
CA ALA A 5 -61.79 8.87 -54.15
C ALA A 5 -62.12 10.23 -54.81
N LEU A 6 -61.63 11.32 -54.20
CA LEU A 6 -61.18 12.50 -54.93
C LEU A 6 -60.02 13.16 -54.20
N SER A 7 -58.89 13.17 -54.91
CA SER A 7 -57.66 13.88 -54.61
C SER A 7 -57.68 15.27 -55.25
N LEU A 8 -56.70 16.08 -54.82
CA LEU A 8 -55.86 17.01 -55.62
C LEU A 8 -56.02 18.52 -55.36
N ALA A 9 -54.96 19.10 -54.80
CA ALA A 9 -54.11 20.18 -55.37
C ALA A 9 -53.33 20.87 -54.22
N LEU A 10 -52.10 21.41 -54.34
CA LEU A 10 -50.96 21.26 -55.25
C LEU A 10 -49.79 22.00 -54.56
N VAL A 11 -48.64 21.33 -54.50
CA VAL A 11 -47.21 21.72 -54.40
C VAL A 11 -46.81 23.22 -54.48
N ALA A 12 -45.95 23.68 -53.54
CA ALA A 12 -44.54 24.13 -53.77
C ALA A 12 -44.08 25.18 -52.72
N GLY A 13 -42.91 24.96 -52.08
CA GLY A 13 -42.27 25.99 -51.25
C GLY A 13 -41.16 25.50 -50.31
N ILE A 14 -40.01 25.20 -50.90
CA ILE A 14 -38.73 24.71 -50.36
C ILE A 14 -38.25 25.42 -49.08
N GLY A 15 -37.80 24.63 -48.11
CA GLY A 15 -36.93 25.03 -46.99
C GLY A 15 -36.30 23.80 -46.33
N LEU A 16 -35.38 23.11 -47.03
CA LEU A 16 -34.57 22.06 -46.43
C LEU A 16 -33.62 22.68 -45.39
N SER A 17 -33.92 22.54 -44.11
CA SER A 17 -32.87 22.51 -43.09
C SER A 17 -32.29 21.10 -43.07
N LEU A 18 -31.04 20.96 -43.47
CA LEU A 18 -30.25 19.74 -43.27
C LEU A 18 -30.12 19.51 -41.75
N ALA A 19 -31.02 18.72 -41.19
CA ALA A 19 -30.80 18.11 -39.88
C ALA A 19 -29.59 17.18 -40.03
N GLY A 20 -28.47 17.57 -39.43
CA GLY A 20 -27.27 16.76 -39.38
C GLY A 20 -27.61 15.37 -38.88
N CYS A 21 -27.05 14.36 -39.55
CA CYS A 21 -27.06 12.98 -39.11
C CYS A 21 -26.26 12.89 -37.81
N GLY A 22 -26.90 13.18 -36.68
CA GLY A 22 -26.36 12.92 -35.36
C GLY A 22 -26.43 11.42 -35.13
N THR A 23 -25.28 10.76 -35.05
CA THR A 23 -25.19 9.37 -34.62
C THR A 23 -25.86 9.26 -33.25
N ALA A 24 -26.87 8.40 -33.13
CA ALA A 24 -27.50 8.12 -31.84
C ALA A 24 -26.42 7.65 -30.86
N GLN A 25 -26.32 8.31 -29.70
CA GLN A 25 -25.35 7.94 -28.67
C GLN A 25 -25.60 6.49 -28.24
N PRO A 26 -24.54 5.68 -28.01
CA PRO A 26 -24.73 4.34 -27.49
C PRO A 26 -25.43 4.42 -26.13
N PRO A 27 -26.31 3.44 -25.80
CA PRO A 27 -26.86 3.31 -24.45
C PRO A 27 -25.76 3.32 -23.39
N GLU A 28 -26.05 3.86 -22.21
CA GLU A 28 -25.08 4.00 -21.10
C GLU A 28 -24.36 2.71 -20.77
N GLU A 29 -25.13 1.63 -20.64
CA GLU A 29 -24.62 0.30 -20.37
C GLU A 29 -23.63 -0.14 -21.45
N ALA A 30 -23.96 0.03 -22.74
CA ALA A 30 -23.08 -0.34 -23.84
C ALA A 30 -21.73 0.42 -23.83
N MET A 31 -21.72 1.68 -23.38
CA MET A 31 -20.47 2.44 -23.18
C MET A 31 -19.63 1.83 -22.05
N LEU A 32 -20.25 1.56 -20.91
CA LEU A 32 -19.56 0.97 -19.74
C LEU A 32 -19.01 -0.43 -20.06
N GLU A 33 -19.77 -1.28 -20.73
CA GLU A 33 -19.34 -2.61 -21.14
C GLU A 33 -18.17 -2.58 -22.14
N ARG A 34 -18.20 -1.61 -23.08
CA ARG A 34 -17.10 -1.38 -24.02
C ARG A 34 -15.84 -0.96 -23.27
N THR A 35 -15.94 0.04 -22.40
CA THR A 35 -14.81 0.51 -21.59
C THR A 35 -14.25 -0.63 -20.73
N PHE A 36 -15.10 -1.42 -20.08
CA PHE A 36 -14.66 -2.56 -19.27
C PHE A 36 -13.80 -3.54 -20.08
N ARG A 37 -14.24 -3.88 -21.30
CA ARG A 37 -13.52 -4.78 -22.20
C ARG A 37 -12.18 -4.23 -22.67
N ASP A 38 -12.14 -2.95 -23.02
CA ASP A 38 -10.94 -2.31 -23.57
C ASP A 38 -9.92 -1.99 -22.47
N THR A 39 -10.36 -1.59 -21.28
CA THR A 39 -9.51 -1.44 -20.09
C THR A 39 -8.93 -2.79 -19.65
N TRP A 40 -9.70 -3.88 -19.67
CA TRP A 40 -9.13 -5.22 -19.45
C TRP A 40 -8.05 -5.57 -20.49
N ARG A 41 -8.25 -5.18 -21.75
CA ARG A 41 -7.23 -5.35 -22.80
C ARG A 41 -5.95 -4.59 -22.46
N ALA A 42 -6.04 -3.40 -21.87
CA ALA A 42 -4.89 -2.64 -21.38
C ALA A 42 -4.14 -3.41 -20.28
N MET A 43 -4.87 -3.94 -19.28
CA MET A 43 -4.28 -4.73 -18.19
C MET A 43 -3.53 -5.96 -18.72
N VAL A 44 -4.11 -6.66 -19.71
CA VAL A 44 -3.47 -7.79 -20.38
C VAL A 44 -2.22 -7.35 -21.16
N ALA A 45 -2.28 -6.24 -21.88
CA ALA A 45 -1.14 -5.73 -22.65
C ALA A 45 0.03 -5.28 -21.75
N MET A 46 -0.26 -4.59 -20.64
CA MET A 46 0.74 -4.20 -19.64
C MET A 46 1.38 -5.39 -18.92
N THR A 47 0.68 -6.53 -18.85
CA THR A 47 1.24 -7.77 -18.31
C THR A 47 2.06 -8.51 -19.37
N GLY A 48 1.52 -8.65 -20.58
CA GLY A 48 2.14 -9.43 -21.66
C GLY A 48 2.47 -10.86 -21.20
N ASP A 49 3.66 -11.33 -21.57
CA ASP A 49 4.18 -12.64 -21.15
C ASP A 49 4.98 -12.56 -19.83
N GLN A 50 5.03 -11.40 -19.17
CA GLN A 50 5.79 -11.19 -17.93
C GLN A 50 5.12 -11.84 -16.72
N ALA A 51 5.86 -11.97 -15.61
CA ALA A 51 5.33 -12.52 -14.37
C ALA A 51 4.33 -11.59 -13.69
N LEU A 52 4.55 -10.27 -13.80
CA LEU A 52 3.75 -9.21 -13.19
C LEU A 52 3.40 -8.13 -14.22
N ILE A 53 2.37 -7.34 -13.92
CA ILE A 53 1.96 -6.19 -14.74
C ILE A 53 3.03 -5.08 -14.69
N SER A 54 3.36 -4.45 -15.81
CA SER A 54 4.17 -3.23 -15.83
C SER A 54 3.38 -2.02 -15.33
N ASP A 55 4.06 -1.04 -14.74
CA ASP A 55 3.45 0.19 -14.23
C ASP A 55 2.70 0.97 -15.32
N ASN A 56 3.23 0.98 -16.54
CA ASN A 56 2.61 1.65 -17.66
C ASN A 56 2.97 1.03 -19.01
N LEU A 57 2.12 1.32 -19.99
CA LEU A 57 2.37 1.12 -21.41
C LEU A 57 2.18 2.45 -22.12
N CYS A 58 3.24 2.93 -22.78
CA CYS A 58 3.25 4.19 -23.53
C CYS A 58 3.52 3.95 -25.02
N MET A 59 2.99 4.80 -25.88
CA MET A 59 3.32 4.83 -27.29
C MET A 59 4.57 5.70 -27.50
N THR A 60 5.73 5.09 -27.74
CA THR A 60 6.97 5.82 -28.05
C THR A 60 7.25 5.69 -29.54
N GLY A 61 7.13 6.79 -30.31
CA GLY A 61 7.35 6.76 -31.76
C GLY A 61 6.40 5.81 -32.50
N GLY A 62 5.17 5.67 -32.01
CA GLY A 62 4.16 4.75 -32.55
C GLY A 62 4.33 3.28 -32.11
N THR A 63 5.28 2.97 -31.24
CA THR A 63 5.52 1.61 -30.72
C THR A 63 5.11 1.50 -29.25
N GLU A 64 4.37 0.44 -28.92
CA GLU A 64 3.99 0.11 -27.54
C GLU A 64 5.25 -0.23 -26.72
N THR A 65 5.49 0.51 -25.64
CA THR A 65 6.66 0.37 -24.77
C THR A 65 6.20 0.15 -23.32
N LEU A 66 6.63 -0.94 -22.71
CA LEU A 66 6.38 -1.24 -21.30
C LEU A 66 7.43 -0.57 -20.42
N SER A 67 7.02 -0.10 -19.24
CA SER A 67 7.89 0.63 -18.31
C SER A 67 9.09 -0.17 -17.78
N GLY A 68 8.98 -1.50 -17.73
CA GLY A 68 10.02 -2.39 -17.18
C GLY A 68 10.10 -2.40 -15.65
N TYR A 69 9.16 -1.77 -14.95
CA TYR A 69 9.03 -1.79 -13.50
C TYR A 69 7.56 -1.95 -13.07
N THR A 70 7.32 -2.40 -11.84
CA THR A 70 6.00 -2.55 -11.22
C THR A 70 6.06 -2.24 -9.72
N SER A 71 4.89 -2.04 -9.11
CA SER A 71 4.72 -1.77 -7.68
C SER A 71 3.72 -2.74 -7.05
N PRO A 72 3.73 -2.91 -5.71
CA PRO A 72 2.72 -3.68 -5.01
C PRO A 72 1.28 -3.23 -5.35
N THR A 73 1.04 -1.92 -5.49
CA THR A 73 -0.26 -1.37 -5.90
C THR A 73 -0.69 -1.90 -7.28
N ASN A 74 0.20 -1.86 -8.27
CA ASN A 74 -0.11 -2.32 -9.62
C ASN A 74 -0.38 -3.83 -9.66
N ILE A 75 0.34 -4.61 -8.86
CA ILE A 75 0.09 -6.05 -8.73
C ILE A 75 -1.27 -6.30 -8.08
N GLY A 76 -1.62 -5.55 -7.03
CA GLY A 76 -2.98 -5.53 -6.49
C GLY A 76 -4.01 -5.24 -7.59
N ALA A 77 -3.73 -4.23 -8.42
CA ALA A 77 -4.59 -3.81 -9.52
C ALA A 77 -4.86 -4.89 -10.55
N LEU A 78 -3.83 -5.65 -10.89
CA LEU A 78 -3.98 -6.83 -11.73
C LEU A 78 -4.89 -7.89 -11.08
N ILE A 79 -4.76 -8.13 -9.77
CA ILE A 79 -5.56 -9.14 -9.06
C ILE A 79 -7.05 -8.77 -9.07
N TRP A 80 -7.43 -7.58 -8.59
CA TRP A 80 -8.86 -7.22 -8.54
C TRP A 80 -9.46 -7.04 -9.93
N SER A 81 -8.68 -6.58 -10.90
CA SER A 81 -9.13 -6.47 -12.30
C SER A 81 -9.35 -7.85 -12.93
N THR A 82 -8.51 -8.84 -12.61
CA THR A 82 -8.69 -10.22 -13.09
C THR A 82 -9.94 -10.86 -12.48
N LEU A 83 -10.20 -10.61 -11.19
CA LEU A 83 -11.45 -11.05 -10.54
C LEU A 83 -12.67 -10.38 -11.17
N ALA A 84 -12.63 -9.06 -11.39
CA ALA A 84 -13.69 -8.34 -12.09
C ALA A 84 -13.95 -8.91 -13.49
N ALA A 85 -12.90 -9.13 -14.30
CA ALA A 85 -13.02 -9.69 -15.64
C ALA A 85 -13.63 -11.09 -15.65
N ARG A 86 -13.29 -11.93 -14.66
CA ARG A 86 -13.88 -13.25 -14.45
C ARG A 86 -15.36 -13.14 -14.11
N ASP A 87 -15.70 -12.31 -13.12
CA ASP A 87 -17.05 -12.23 -12.56
C ASP A 87 -18.04 -11.56 -13.53
N TYR A 88 -17.54 -10.67 -14.39
CA TYR A 88 -18.28 -10.14 -15.54
C TYR A 88 -18.44 -11.14 -16.69
N GLY A 89 -17.65 -12.22 -16.71
CA GLY A 89 -17.67 -13.23 -17.77
C GLY A 89 -16.85 -12.86 -19.01
N LEU A 90 -15.94 -11.89 -18.90
CA LEU A 90 -15.01 -11.51 -19.98
C LEU A 90 -13.91 -12.57 -20.18
N ILE A 91 -13.53 -13.27 -19.11
CA ILE A 91 -12.62 -14.42 -19.14
C ILE A 91 -13.23 -15.59 -18.39
N SER A 92 -12.84 -16.82 -18.76
CA SER A 92 -13.32 -18.01 -18.05
C SER A 92 -12.73 -18.12 -16.64
N ALA A 93 -13.41 -18.83 -15.75
CA ALA A 93 -12.89 -19.12 -14.41
C ALA A 93 -11.53 -19.83 -14.43
N SER A 94 -11.27 -20.69 -15.44
CA SER A 94 -9.99 -21.39 -15.60
C SER A 94 -8.85 -20.44 -16.02
N ASP A 95 -9.14 -19.51 -16.95
CA ASP A 95 -8.16 -18.49 -17.37
C ASP A 95 -7.83 -17.55 -16.21
N ALA A 96 -8.85 -17.05 -15.51
CA ALA A 96 -8.67 -16.24 -14.31
C ALA A 96 -7.82 -16.95 -13.25
N ARG A 97 -8.14 -18.22 -12.92
CA ARG A 97 -7.36 -19.00 -11.96
C ARG A 97 -5.91 -19.16 -12.41
N THR A 98 -5.67 -19.42 -13.68
CA THR A 98 -4.30 -19.57 -14.22
C THR A 98 -3.49 -18.28 -14.03
N ARG A 99 -4.07 -17.14 -14.39
CA ARG A 99 -3.44 -15.81 -14.20
C ARG A 99 -3.17 -15.51 -12.72
N LEU A 100 -4.17 -15.69 -11.88
CA LEU A 100 -4.07 -15.44 -10.43
C LEU A 100 -3.06 -16.39 -9.75
N THR A 101 -2.99 -17.64 -10.18
CA THR A 101 -2.02 -18.63 -9.69
C THR A 101 -0.61 -18.20 -10.03
N ARG A 102 -0.38 -17.74 -11.27
CA ARG A 102 0.91 -17.19 -11.69
C ARG A 102 1.31 -16.00 -10.82
N THR A 103 0.44 -14.98 -10.71
CA THR A 103 0.72 -13.79 -9.90
C THR A 103 1.00 -14.14 -8.44
N LEU A 104 0.17 -14.98 -7.81
CA LEU A 104 0.34 -15.39 -6.42
C LEU A 104 1.63 -16.18 -6.20
N SER A 105 1.96 -17.11 -7.10
CA SER A 105 3.19 -17.92 -7.00
C SER A 105 4.44 -17.04 -7.16
N THR A 106 4.40 -16.04 -8.04
CA THR A 106 5.48 -15.05 -8.16
C THR A 106 5.63 -14.25 -6.87
N LEU A 107 4.55 -13.71 -6.30
CA LEU A 107 4.57 -12.97 -5.03
C LEU A 107 5.15 -13.80 -3.87
N GLN A 108 4.89 -15.11 -3.84
CA GLN A 108 5.45 -16.02 -2.82
C GLN A 108 6.97 -16.15 -2.88
N GLY A 109 7.58 -15.96 -4.07
CA GLY A 109 9.03 -16.02 -4.26
C GLY A 109 9.75 -14.68 -4.13
N MET A 110 9.02 -13.56 -4.08
CA MET A 110 9.62 -12.22 -4.05
C MET A 110 10.23 -11.88 -2.69
N GLU A 111 11.32 -11.10 -2.75
CA GLU A 111 11.96 -10.50 -1.56
C GLU A 111 10.96 -9.62 -0.81
N ARG A 112 10.94 -9.74 0.51
CA ARG A 112 10.04 -9.02 1.42
C ARG A 112 10.74 -8.74 2.75
N HIS A 113 10.32 -7.67 3.41
CA HIS A 113 10.81 -7.23 4.73
C HIS A 113 9.61 -6.97 5.64
N HIS A 114 9.62 -7.52 6.86
CA HIS A 114 8.47 -7.44 7.79
C HIS A 114 7.13 -7.88 7.15
N GLY A 115 7.20 -8.82 6.21
CA GLY A 115 6.05 -9.30 5.42
C GLY A 115 5.56 -8.34 4.34
N PHE A 116 6.15 -7.15 4.23
CA PHE A 116 5.87 -6.17 3.20
C PHE A 116 6.81 -6.30 2.01
N PHE A 117 6.32 -5.91 0.85
CA PHE A 117 7.04 -5.87 -0.41
C PHE A 117 7.72 -4.50 -0.58
N LEU A 118 8.85 -4.50 -1.28
CA LEU A 118 9.53 -3.30 -1.74
C LEU A 118 8.64 -2.55 -2.73
N ASN A 119 8.91 -1.25 -2.90
CA ASN A 119 8.04 -0.42 -3.72
C ASN A 119 8.17 -0.69 -5.23
N TRP A 120 9.32 -1.21 -5.66
CA TRP A 120 9.63 -1.37 -7.08
C TRP A 120 10.30 -2.71 -7.38
N TYR A 121 9.77 -3.41 -8.39
CA TYR A 121 10.31 -4.67 -8.92
C TYR A 121 10.34 -4.66 -10.44
N LYS A 122 11.16 -5.53 -11.02
CA LYS A 122 11.12 -5.82 -12.46
C LYS A 122 9.99 -6.82 -12.75
N PRO A 123 9.02 -6.51 -13.64
CA PRO A 123 7.88 -7.40 -13.86
C PRO A 123 8.25 -8.71 -14.58
N ALA A 124 9.36 -8.71 -15.32
CA ALA A 124 9.83 -9.88 -16.07
C ALA A 124 10.29 -11.04 -15.19
N ASP A 125 11.03 -10.76 -14.11
CA ASP A 125 11.67 -11.76 -13.26
C ASP A 125 11.35 -11.61 -11.75
N ALA A 126 10.58 -10.58 -11.40
CA ALA A 126 10.18 -10.23 -10.02
C ALA A 126 11.34 -9.90 -9.07
N SER A 127 12.53 -9.59 -9.61
CA SER A 127 13.66 -9.09 -8.81
C SER A 127 13.43 -7.63 -8.38
N PRO A 128 13.97 -7.20 -7.22
CA PRO A 128 13.92 -5.79 -6.81
C PRO A 128 14.50 -4.86 -7.89
N LEU A 129 13.84 -3.73 -8.11
CA LEU A 129 14.38 -2.69 -8.97
C LEU A 129 15.45 -1.92 -8.19
N THR A 130 16.69 -1.93 -8.69
CA THR A 130 17.82 -1.23 -8.06
C THR A 130 18.24 0.03 -8.82
N VAL A 131 17.80 0.16 -10.08
CA VAL A 131 18.09 1.28 -10.97
C VAL A 131 16.87 1.54 -11.85
N TRP A 132 16.49 2.80 -11.99
CA TRP A 132 15.39 3.24 -12.85
C TRP A 132 15.72 3.02 -14.33
N PRO A 133 14.84 2.35 -15.11
CA PRO A 133 15.05 2.16 -16.55
C PRO A 133 15.01 3.46 -17.35
N THR A 134 14.36 4.49 -16.82
CA THR A 134 14.09 5.76 -17.50
C THR A 134 15.29 6.71 -17.50
N ASP A 135 16.02 6.79 -16.38
CA ASP A 135 17.09 7.78 -16.17
C ASP A 135 18.39 7.19 -15.58
N GLY A 136 18.40 5.91 -15.20
CA GLY A 136 19.57 5.26 -14.62
C GLY A 136 19.84 5.60 -13.15
N ASN A 137 18.94 6.32 -12.47
CA ASN A 137 19.11 6.66 -11.07
C ASN A 137 18.91 5.44 -10.16
N ALA A 138 19.67 5.37 -9.07
CA ALA A 138 19.55 4.29 -8.09
C ALA A 138 18.19 4.33 -7.38
N VAL A 139 17.64 3.14 -7.11
CA VAL A 139 16.38 2.96 -6.39
C VAL A 139 16.69 2.45 -4.99
N ALA A 140 16.25 3.18 -3.98
CA ALA A 140 16.36 2.73 -2.60
C ALA A 140 15.34 1.61 -2.31
N PRO A 141 15.73 0.55 -1.57
CA PRO A 141 14.79 -0.48 -1.16
C PRO A 141 13.81 0.09 -0.13
N PHE A 142 12.62 0.46 -0.57
CA PHE A 142 11.62 1.16 0.24
C PHE A 142 10.37 0.30 0.42
N LEU A 143 9.84 0.21 1.65
CA LEU A 143 8.54 -0.37 1.94
C LEU A 143 7.53 0.77 2.04
N SER A 144 6.66 0.90 1.05
CA SER A 144 5.57 1.87 1.07
C SER A 144 4.37 1.31 1.84
N THR A 145 3.88 2.06 2.83
CA THR A 145 2.69 1.68 3.60
C THR A 145 1.47 1.59 2.69
N VAL A 146 1.28 2.59 1.82
CA VAL A 146 0.12 2.68 0.94
C VAL A 146 0.16 1.63 -0.17
N ASP A 147 1.33 1.38 -0.78
CA ASP A 147 1.40 0.43 -1.89
C ASP A 147 1.14 -1.00 -1.43
N ASN A 148 1.69 -1.36 -0.27
CA ASN A 148 1.41 -2.66 0.33
C ASN A 148 -0.06 -2.79 0.75
N ALA A 149 -0.72 -1.70 1.12
CA ALA A 149 -2.13 -1.73 1.50
C ALA A 149 -3.02 -2.04 0.30
N TRP A 150 -2.71 -1.49 -0.88
CA TRP A 150 -3.43 -1.84 -2.11
C TRP A 150 -3.14 -3.27 -2.57
N LEU A 151 -1.92 -3.78 -2.42
CA LEU A 151 -1.67 -5.21 -2.62
C LEU A 151 -2.49 -6.08 -1.67
N ALA A 152 -2.58 -5.69 -0.39
CA ALA A 152 -3.37 -6.40 0.61
C ALA A 152 -4.88 -6.39 0.30
N VAL A 153 -5.41 -5.31 -0.30
CA VAL A 153 -6.78 -5.28 -0.84
C VAL A 153 -6.95 -6.37 -1.90
N GLY A 154 -6.07 -6.41 -2.92
CA GLY A 154 -6.12 -7.43 -3.96
C GLY A 154 -6.01 -8.85 -3.42
N LEU A 155 -5.08 -9.10 -2.50
CA LEU A 155 -4.89 -10.40 -1.85
C LEU A 155 -6.10 -10.82 -0.98
N THR A 156 -6.73 -9.88 -0.29
CA THR A 156 -7.93 -10.16 0.51
C THR A 156 -9.10 -10.53 -0.39
N MET A 157 -9.27 -9.81 -1.49
CA MET A 157 -10.28 -10.17 -2.50
C MET A 157 -10.00 -11.54 -3.10
N LEU A 158 -8.74 -11.84 -3.46
CA LEU A 158 -8.33 -13.15 -3.98
C LEU A 158 -8.64 -14.28 -3.00
N LYS A 159 -8.28 -14.09 -1.72
CA LYS A 159 -8.56 -15.03 -0.64
C LYS A 159 -10.04 -15.39 -0.56
N ASN A 160 -10.91 -14.38 -0.68
CA ASN A 160 -12.35 -14.54 -0.55
C ASN A 160 -13.02 -15.05 -1.83
N ALA A 161 -12.45 -14.76 -3.00
CA ALA A 161 -13.06 -15.06 -4.31
C ALA A 161 -12.54 -16.31 -5.02
N GLU A 162 -11.40 -16.89 -4.61
CA GLU A 162 -10.84 -18.09 -5.24
C GLU A 162 -10.38 -19.11 -4.17
N PRO A 163 -11.25 -20.07 -3.79
CA PRO A 163 -10.96 -21.04 -2.73
C PRO A 163 -9.67 -21.84 -2.93
N SER A 164 -9.30 -22.14 -4.19
CA SER A 164 -8.08 -22.88 -4.49
C SER A 164 -6.78 -22.12 -4.21
N LEU A 165 -6.84 -20.78 -4.15
CA LEU A 165 -5.70 -19.89 -3.90
C LEU A 165 -5.73 -19.27 -2.50
N LYS A 166 -6.79 -19.52 -1.74
CA LYS A 166 -7.04 -18.96 -0.41
C LYS A 166 -5.84 -19.09 0.54
N ALA A 167 -5.32 -20.32 0.72
CA ALA A 167 -4.23 -20.57 1.66
C ALA A 167 -2.94 -19.79 1.32
N GLY A 168 -2.65 -19.65 0.02
CA GLY A 168 -1.49 -18.88 -0.44
C GLY A 168 -1.66 -17.37 -0.19
N ALA A 169 -2.86 -16.83 -0.44
CA ALA A 169 -3.17 -15.44 -0.13
C ALA A 169 -3.16 -15.17 1.38
N GLU A 170 -3.71 -16.08 2.20
CA GLU A 170 -3.66 -16.00 3.67
C GLU A 170 -2.23 -16.02 4.20
N ALA A 171 -1.34 -16.81 3.63
CA ALA A 171 0.06 -16.83 4.03
C ALA A 171 0.76 -15.49 3.77
N LEU A 172 0.50 -14.85 2.63
CA LEU A 172 1.05 -13.52 2.32
C LEU A 172 0.46 -12.44 3.24
N LEU A 173 -0.87 -12.40 3.37
CA LEU A 173 -1.56 -11.47 4.27
C LEU A 173 -1.15 -11.67 5.73
N GLY A 174 -0.94 -12.92 6.16
CA GLY A 174 -0.52 -13.27 7.52
C GLY A 174 0.85 -12.69 7.89
N GLY A 175 1.74 -12.50 6.90
CA GLY A 175 3.04 -11.89 7.12
C GLY A 175 3.01 -10.37 7.30
N MET A 176 1.99 -9.67 6.77
CA MET A 176 1.90 -8.21 6.83
C MET A 176 1.56 -7.75 8.26
N ASP A 177 2.53 -7.08 8.89
CA ASP A 177 2.42 -6.52 10.23
C ASP A 177 2.23 -5.00 10.18
N TRP A 178 0.99 -4.53 10.12
CA TRP A 178 0.68 -3.09 10.04
C TRP A 178 1.16 -2.31 11.26
N SER A 179 1.40 -2.97 12.41
CA SER A 179 1.96 -2.30 13.59
C SER A 179 3.40 -1.83 13.36
N PHE A 180 4.12 -2.42 12.41
CA PHE A 180 5.45 -1.98 11.99
C PHE A 180 5.46 -0.52 11.51
N PHE A 181 4.45 -0.10 10.75
CA PHE A 181 4.36 1.29 10.29
C PHE A 181 3.76 2.23 11.34
N TYR A 182 3.32 1.74 12.49
CA TYR A 182 2.59 2.55 13.46
C TYR A 182 3.52 3.37 14.35
N ASP A 183 3.40 4.69 14.26
CA ASP A 183 3.99 5.61 15.22
C ASP A 183 3.02 5.86 16.38
N ALA A 184 3.25 5.22 17.51
CA ALA A 184 2.42 5.39 18.70
C ALA A 184 2.43 6.83 19.25
N SER A 185 3.50 7.61 19.01
CA SER A 185 3.61 8.99 19.51
C SER A 185 2.65 9.94 18.79
N ARG A 186 2.51 9.79 17.47
CA ARG A 186 1.55 10.52 16.63
C ARG A 186 0.18 9.83 16.60
N GLY A 187 0.18 8.52 16.79
CA GLY A 187 -0.94 7.62 16.54
C GLY A 187 -1.31 7.51 15.06
N HIS A 188 -0.33 7.64 14.16
CA HIS A 188 -0.47 7.58 12.70
C HIS A 188 0.43 6.49 12.13
N LEU A 189 0.22 6.14 10.85
CA LEU A 189 1.13 5.26 10.12
C LEU A 189 2.19 6.11 9.43
N TYR A 190 3.47 5.73 9.52
CA TYR A 190 4.53 6.28 8.69
C TYR A 190 4.19 6.12 7.21
N GLY A 191 4.69 7.04 6.37
CA GLY A 191 4.63 6.93 4.92
C GLY A 191 5.26 5.65 4.39
N GLY A 192 6.33 5.22 5.03
CA GLY A 192 6.96 3.94 4.78
C GLY A 192 8.30 3.79 5.51
N TYR A 193 9.12 2.87 5.02
CA TYR A 193 10.41 2.52 5.63
C TYR A 193 11.46 2.20 4.56
N THR A 194 12.56 2.95 4.54
CA THR A 194 13.73 2.61 3.73
C THR A 194 14.51 1.52 4.43
N VAL A 195 14.62 0.36 3.79
CA VAL A 195 15.43 -0.75 4.27
C VAL A 195 16.90 -0.33 4.24
N GLY A 196 17.57 -0.42 5.38
CA GLY A 196 18.99 -0.10 5.46
C GLY A 196 19.80 -1.06 4.59
N THR A 197 20.89 -0.55 4.00
CA THR A 197 21.90 -1.44 3.41
C THR A 197 22.66 -2.16 4.54
N ALA A 198 23.14 -3.36 4.28
CA ALA A 198 23.92 -4.13 5.26
C ALA A 198 25.21 -3.38 5.62
N GLN A 199 25.16 -2.55 6.65
CA GLN A 199 26.31 -1.90 7.26
C GLN A 199 26.10 -1.94 8.78
N ASN A 200 26.62 -3.01 9.40
CA ASN A 200 26.76 -3.02 10.84
C ASN A 200 27.83 -1.98 11.23
N THR A 201 27.44 -0.97 11.99
CA THR A 201 28.37 -0.03 12.64
C THR A 201 28.70 -0.47 14.06
N SER A 202 27.94 -1.42 14.63
CA SER A 202 28.20 -1.97 15.95
C SER A 202 29.42 -2.90 15.91
N PRO A 203 30.38 -2.77 16.83
CA PRO A 203 31.50 -3.71 16.96
C PRO A 203 31.06 -5.14 17.31
N GLU A 204 29.81 -5.35 17.74
CA GLU A 204 29.25 -6.67 18.03
C GLU A 204 27.78 -6.79 17.58
N THR A 205 27.39 -8.00 17.20
CA THR A 205 26.00 -8.40 16.94
C THR A 205 25.48 -9.08 18.18
N LYS A 206 24.30 -8.70 18.68
CA LYS A 206 23.80 -9.25 19.93
C LYS A 206 22.29 -9.46 19.89
N VAL A 207 21.86 -10.56 20.49
CA VAL A 207 20.45 -10.93 20.62
C VAL A 207 20.15 -11.26 22.08
N THR A 208 18.91 -11.02 22.49
CA THR A 208 18.46 -11.33 23.84
C THR A 208 17.24 -12.22 23.83
N LEU A 209 17.14 -13.12 24.81
CA LEU A 209 15.97 -13.96 25.02
C LEU A 209 15.60 -13.92 26.50
N SER A 210 14.38 -13.54 26.83
CA SER A 210 13.93 -13.42 28.22
C SER A 210 13.02 -14.58 28.61
N GLY A 211 13.14 -15.03 29.85
CA GLY A 211 12.32 -16.08 30.44
C GLY A 211 12.34 -16.01 31.96
N THR A 212 11.46 -16.77 32.60
CA THR A 212 11.41 -16.91 34.06
C THR A 212 12.49 -17.86 34.57
N GLY A 213 12.89 -17.74 35.84
CA GLY A 213 13.82 -18.68 36.47
C GLY A 213 13.32 -20.14 36.43
N ALA A 214 11.99 -20.33 36.45
CA ALA A 214 11.36 -21.63 36.27
C ALA A 214 11.64 -22.25 34.88
N GLU A 215 11.60 -21.44 33.82
CA GLU A 215 11.92 -21.87 32.45
C GLU A 215 13.43 -22.12 32.23
N LEU A 216 14.28 -21.66 33.15
CA LEU A 216 15.73 -21.86 33.11
C LEU A 216 16.21 -23.05 33.96
N THR A 217 15.31 -23.84 34.55
CA THR A 217 15.66 -24.98 35.43
C THR A 217 16.65 -25.95 34.77
N ASP A 218 16.48 -26.25 33.48
CA ASP A 218 17.36 -27.17 32.75
C ASP A 218 18.79 -26.62 32.60
N VAL A 219 18.93 -25.29 32.46
CA VAL A 219 20.22 -24.62 32.39
C VAL A 219 20.94 -24.69 33.75
N GLN A 220 20.19 -24.60 34.85
CA GLN A 220 20.75 -24.76 36.19
C GLN A 220 21.37 -26.15 36.39
N GLN A 221 21.01 -27.16 35.59
CA GLN A 221 21.60 -28.51 35.67
C GLN A 221 22.69 -28.76 34.61
N ALA A 222 22.73 -27.96 33.54
CA ALA A 222 23.61 -28.15 32.38
C ALA A 222 25.08 -27.76 32.62
N GLU A 223 26.05 -28.61 32.32
CA GLU A 223 27.47 -28.24 32.35
C GLU A 223 27.85 -27.33 31.18
N THR A 224 27.30 -27.61 29.99
CA THR A 224 27.56 -26.81 28.79
C THR A 224 26.27 -26.45 28.06
N LEU A 225 26.31 -25.30 27.38
CA LEU A 225 25.33 -24.86 26.39
C LEU A 225 26.03 -24.84 25.03
N THR A 226 25.44 -25.45 24.02
CA THR A 226 25.95 -25.47 22.63
C THR A 226 24.93 -24.87 21.69
N LEU A 227 25.35 -23.97 20.81
CA LEU A 227 24.52 -23.31 19.80
C LEU A 227 25.03 -23.65 18.40
N GLU A 228 24.12 -24.04 17.51
CA GLU A 228 24.41 -24.19 16.08
C GLU A 228 24.46 -22.82 15.39
N ILE A 229 25.48 -22.60 14.56
CA ILE A 229 25.67 -21.37 13.80
C ILE A 229 26.02 -21.71 12.35
N TYR A 230 25.25 -21.18 11.41
CA TYR A 230 25.50 -21.31 9.97
C TYR A 230 26.19 -20.05 9.43
N VAL A 231 27.35 -20.23 8.80
CA VAL A 231 28.06 -19.16 8.09
C VAL A 231 27.88 -19.34 6.58
N PRO A 232 27.35 -18.34 5.85
CA PRO A 232 27.22 -18.43 4.40
C PRO A 232 28.56 -18.56 3.68
N GLU A 233 28.54 -19.20 2.52
CA GLU A 233 29.68 -19.16 1.60
C GLU A 233 29.93 -17.73 1.13
N GLY A 234 31.19 -17.28 1.16
CA GLY A 234 31.56 -15.90 0.79
C GLY A 234 31.21 -14.83 1.83
N ALA A 235 30.91 -15.19 3.08
CA ALA A 235 30.72 -14.22 4.16
C ALA A 235 31.95 -13.28 4.30
N ALA A 236 31.72 -11.97 4.23
CA ALA A 236 32.74 -10.94 4.30
C ALA A 236 33.42 -10.88 5.69
N THR A 237 32.67 -11.19 6.75
CA THR A 237 33.20 -11.26 8.12
C THR A 237 32.38 -12.27 8.92
N ALA A 238 33.00 -13.37 9.36
CA ALA A 238 32.39 -14.36 10.24
C ALA A 238 32.75 -14.07 11.71
N PRO A 239 31.84 -14.29 12.67
CA PRO A 239 32.18 -14.17 14.08
C PRO A 239 33.24 -15.21 14.46
N ASN A 240 34.19 -14.81 15.31
CA ASN A 240 35.19 -15.72 15.87
C ASN A 240 35.18 -15.73 17.41
N ARG A 241 34.45 -14.80 18.02
CA ARG A 241 34.24 -14.70 19.46
C ARG A 241 32.77 -14.58 19.81
N PHE A 242 32.43 -15.25 20.90
CA PHE A 242 31.05 -15.48 21.29
C PHE A 242 30.91 -15.34 22.79
N PHE A 243 30.01 -14.46 23.21
CA PHE A 243 29.73 -14.21 24.61
C PHE A 243 28.31 -14.64 24.96
N LEU A 244 28.17 -15.29 26.11
CA LEU A 244 26.91 -15.75 26.68
C LEU A 244 26.77 -15.17 28.07
N GLY A 245 25.66 -14.45 28.33
CA GLY A 245 25.46 -13.69 29.56
C GLY A 245 24.05 -13.79 30.10
N LEU A 246 23.85 -13.57 31.39
CA LEU A 246 22.53 -13.56 32.03
C LEU A 246 22.42 -12.38 33.00
N ALA A 247 21.28 -11.70 32.96
CA ALA A 247 20.90 -10.69 33.95
C ALA A 247 19.52 -11.02 34.53
N ASP A 248 19.32 -10.73 35.81
CA ASP A 248 18.01 -10.60 36.45
C ASP A 248 17.41 -9.28 35.99
N THR A 249 16.24 -9.34 35.36
CA THR A 249 15.55 -8.17 34.78
C THR A 249 14.20 -7.91 35.44
N THR A 250 13.91 -8.58 36.56
CA THR A 250 12.62 -8.51 37.28
C THR A 250 12.23 -7.08 37.66
N ALA A 251 13.18 -6.27 38.12
CA ALA A 251 12.97 -4.90 38.58
C ALA A 251 13.93 -3.90 37.92
N GLY A 252 14.39 -4.21 36.70
CA GLY A 252 15.49 -3.53 36.04
C GLY A 252 16.74 -4.42 35.95
N PHE A 253 17.77 -3.93 35.28
CA PHE A 253 18.97 -4.71 34.96
C PHE A 253 19.85 -4.96 36.18
N ASN A 254 20.02 -6.24 36.54
CA ASN A 254 20.99 -6.69 37.53
C ASN A 254 21.79 -7.87 36.98
N TRP A 255 23.10 -7.68 36.81
CA TRP A 255 23.97 -8.69 36.20
C TRP A 255 24.11 -9.95 37.07
N VAL A 256 23.95 -11.13 36.48
CA VAL A 256 24.17 -12.42 37.16
C VAL A 256 25.59 -12.88 36.90
N ASP A 257 25.89 -13.32 35.67
CA ASP A 257 27.21 -13.78 35.25
C ASP A 257 27.26 -14.01 33.73
N GLY A 258 28.46 -14.21 33.17
CA GLY A 258 28.64 -14.53 31.76
C GLY A 258 29.96 -15.22 31.46
N THR A 259 30.08 -15.72 30.24
CA THR A 259 31.21 -16.51 29.78
C THR A 259 31.50 -16.23 28.31
N LEU A 260 32.76 -16.38 27.93
CA LEU A 260 33.25 -16.07 26.59
C LEU A 260 33.98 -17.28 26.02
N THR A 261 33.71 -17.58 24.75
CA THR A 261 34.41 -18.62 23.99
C THR A 261 34.89 -18.05 22.66
N GLN A 262 35.91 -18.70 22.09
CA GLN A 262 36.53 -18.31 20.83
C GLN A 262 36.65 -19.53 19.93
N GLN A 263 36.20 -19.40 18.69
CA GLN A 263 36.23 -20.46 17.70
C GLN A 263 36.24 -19.88 16.30
N THR A 264 37.10 -20.40 15.43
CA THR A 264 37.06 -20.07 14.01
C THR A 264 35.98 -20.91 13.33
N LEU A 265 35.02 -20.25 12.69
CA LEU A 265 33.94 -20.91 11.95
C LEU A 265 34.32 -21.12 10.48
N SER A 266 33.82 -22.21 9.89
CA SER A 266 33.91 -22.45 8.45
C SER A 266 32.57 -22.19 7.76
N PRO A 267 32.52 -21.93 6.44
CA PRO A 267 31.26 -21.91 5.70
C PRO A 267 30.45 -23.19 5.93
N GLY A 268 29.13 -23.06 6.12
CA GLY A 268 28.25 -24.14 6.54
C GLY A 268 27.88 -24.09 8.02
N TRP A 269 27.33 -25.20 8.51
CA TRP A 269 26.93 -25.35 9.91
C TRP A 269 28.13 -25.64 10.81
N ASN A 270 28.20 -24.91 11.92
CA ASN A 270 29.18 -25.05 12.99
C ASN A 270 28.44 -25.17 14.33
N THR A 271 29.15 -25.57 15.37
CA THR A 271 28.65 -25.53 16.75
C THR A 271 29.61 -24.71 17.61
N VAL A 272 29.06 -23.88 18.49
CA VAL A 272 29.80 -23.10 19.48
C VAL A 272 29.32 -23.48 20.87
N SER A 273 30.25 -23.79 21.77
CA SER A 273 29.92 -24.27 23.11
C SER A 273 30.51 -23.36 24.20
N TRP A 274 29.72 -23.17 25.26
CA TRP A 274 30.11 -22.46 26.47
C TRP A 274 29.95 -23.38 27.69
N THR A 275 30.83 -23.20 28.67
CA THR A 275 30.59 -23.75 30.02
C THR A 275 29.57 -22.87 30.74
N VAL A 276 28.52 -23.47 31.29
CA VAL A 276 27.48 -22.73 32.01
C VAL A 276 28.08 -22.17 33.31
N PRO A 277 28.00 -20.85 33.56
CA PRO A 277 28.57 -20.25 34.76
C PRO A 277 27.96 -20.80 36.06
N ALA A 278 28.77 -20.89 37.12
CA ALA A 278 28.34 -21.44 38.40
C ALA A 278 27.19 -20.62 39.04
N ALA A 279 27.13 -19.30 38.80
CA ALA A 279 26.06 -18.44 39.29
C ALA A 279 24.68 -18.79 38.69
N TRP A 280 24.64 -19.49 37.55
CA TRP A 280 23.39 -19.88 36.89
C TRP A 280 22.80 -21.16 37.50
N LYS A 281 23.48 -21.78 38.46
CA LYS A 281 23.05 -23.02 39.14
C LYS A 281 22.05 -22.79 40.26
N SER A 282 21.81 -21.53 40.63
CA SER A 282 20.97 -21.13 41.75
C SER A 282 20.11 -19.92 41.38
N LEU A 283 19.36 -20.02 40.28
CA LEU A 283 18.44 -18.97 39.85
C LEU A 283 17.12 -19.08 40.61
N ASP A 284 16.54 -17.94 40.97
CA ASP A 284 15.26 -17.85 41.66
C ASP A 284 14.13 -18.07 40.65
N ALA A 285 13.30 -19.09 40.88
CA ALA A 285 12.21 -19.46 39.97
C ALA A 285 11.18 -18.33 39.76
N ALA A 286 11.02 -17.42 40.71
CA ALA A 286 10.05 -16.32 40.64
C ALA A 286 10.54 -15.09 39.86
N LYS A 287 11.83 -15.04 39.51
CA LYS A 287 12.43 -13.90 38.83
C LYS A 287 12.38 -14.04 37.31
N THR A 288 12.46 -12.91 36.63
CA THR A 288 12.65 -12.83 35.19
C THR A 288 14.13 -12.62 34.89
N TYR A 289 14.65 -13.38 33.94
CA TYR A 289 16.03 -13.29 33.49
C TYR A 289 16.09 -13.05 31.98
N THR A 290 17.10 -12.29 31.56
CA THR A 290 17.40 -12.05 30.14
C THR A 290 18.75 -12.69 29.80
N LEU A 291 18.71 -13.64 28.89
CA LEU A 291 19.88 -14.26 28.26
C LEU A 291 20.40 -13.32 27.16
N TYR A 292 21.69 -13.04 27.17
CA TYR A 292 22.38 -12.25 26.16
C TYR A 292 23.33 -13.15 25.38
N VAL A 293 23.22 -13.17 24.05
CA VAL A 293 24.16 -13.87 23.16
C VAL A 293 24.78 -12.85 22.21
N SER A 294 26.09 -12.68 22.29
CA SER A 294 26.84 -11.73 21.44
C SER A 294 27.84 -12.45 20.55
N PHE A 295 27.99 -11.95 19.34
CA PHE A 295 28.80 -12.46 18.26
C PHE A 295 29.65 -11.31 17.71
N PHE A 296 30.95 -11.49 17.67
CA PHE A 296 31.84 -10.51 17.07
C PHE A 296 33.07 -11.17 16.46
N HIS A 297 33.65 -10.48 15.48
CA HIS A 297 34.96 -10.82 14.97
C HIS A 297 36.01 -9.97 15.70
N GLU A 298 36.93 -10.59 16.41
CA GLU A 298 38.06 -9.93 17.05
C GLU A 298 39.34 -10.24 16.28
N GLY A 299 39.95 -9.21 15.69
CA GLY A 299 41.24 -9.27 15.01
C GLY A 299 42.34 -8.55 15.79
N THR A 300 43.52 -8.41 15.18
CA THR A 300 44.68 -7.73 15.80
C THR A 300 44.44 -6.25 16.13
N GLY A 301 43.48 -5.60 15.47
CA GLY A 301 43.05 -4.23 15.71
C GLY A 301 41.82 -4.07 16.62
N GLY A 302 41.36 -5.14 17.27
CA GLY A 302 40.14 -5.16 18.08
C GLY A 302 38.92 -5.71 17.34
N LYS A 303 37.71 -5.35 17.81
CA LYS A 303 36.44 -5.82 17.25
C LYS A 303 36.18 -5.21 15.87
N THR A 304 35.83 -6.06 14.91
CA THR A 304 35.36 -5.69 13.56
C THR A 304 33.86 -5.97 13.47
N PRO A 305 33.03 -4.99 13.05
CA PRO A 305 31.61 -5.21 12.81
C PRO A 305 31.37 -6.37 11.84
N LEU A 306 30.41 -7.23 12.17
CA LEU A 306 30.00 -8.32 11.27
C LEU A 306 29.23 -7.76 10.09
N GLN A 307 29.69 -8.00 8.86
CA GLN A 307 29.08 -7.43 7.66
C GLN A 307 28.15 -8.38 6.92
N SER A 308 28.21 -9.68 7.21
CA SER A 308 27.38 -10.70 6.57
C SER A 308 26.34 -11.25 7.52
N ALA A 309 25.16 -11.56 6.99
CA ALA A 309 24.17 -12.31 7.72
C ALA A 309 24.69 -13.73 8.02
N PHE A 310 24.25 -14.30 9.13
CA PHE A 310 24.51 -15.69 9.52
C PHE A 310 23.25 -16.25 10.19
N ASN A 311 23.13 -17.56 10.34
CA ASN A 311 21.94 -18.13 10.99
C ASN A 311 22.29 -18.79 12.33
N LEU A 312 21.37 -18.69 13.28
CA LEU A 312 21.35 -19.47 14.51
C LEU A 312 20.42 -20.67 14.33
N GLY A 313 20.87 -21.82 14.81
CA GLY A 313 20.12 -23.07 14.81
C GLY A 313 19.68 -23.48 16.21
N ALA A 314 19.67 -24.80 16.46
CA ALA A 314 19.28 -25.35 17.74
C ALA A 314 20.30 -25.01 18.83
N ALA A 315 19.79 -24.82 20.05
CA ALA A 315 20.59 -24.76 21.26
C ALA A 315 20.37 -26.02 22.10
N THR A 316 21.46 -26.61 22.59
CA THR A 316 21.48 -27.88 23.32
C THR A 316 22.22 -27.70 24.63
N LEU A 317 21.68 -28.28 25.70
CA LEU A 317 22.27 -28.34 27.03
C LEU A 317 22.84 -29.74 27.27
N THR A 318 24.03 -29.84 27.85
CA THR A 318 24.68 -31.12 28.16
C THR A 318 25.08 -31.20 29.63
N SER A 319 24.83 -32.34 30.29
CA SER A 319 25.31 -32.66 31.64
C SER A 319 25.57 -34.16 31.78
N GLY A 320 26.68 -34.54 32.43
CA GLY A 320 27.01 -35.96 32.65
C GLY A 320 27.07 -36.82 31.38
N GLY A 321 27.37 -36.21 30.23
CA GLY A 321 27.38 -36.86 28.91
C GLY A 321 26.03 -36.98 28.20
N ASN A 322 24.93 -36.54 28.83
CA ASN A 322 23.59 -36.51 28.22
C ASN A 322 23.28 -35.12 27.67
N SER A 323 22.69 -35.04 26.48
CA SER A 323 22.33 -33.80 25.80
C SER A 323 20.82 -33.69 25.60
N GLN A 324 20.27 -32.49 25.80
CA GLN A 324 18.85 -32.18 25.61
C GLN A 324 18.64 -30.80 24.98
N PRO A 325 17.53 -30.55 24.26
CA PRO A 325 17.22 -29.23 23.73
C PRO A 325 17.11 -28.19 24.84
N PHE A 326 17.59 -26.97 24.60
CA PHE A 326 17.36 -25.86 25.51
C PHE A 326 15.92 -25.36 25.33
N GLY A 327 15.04 -25.65 26.31
CA GLY A 327 13.59 -25.38 26.22
C GLY A 327 13.23 -23.94 25.87
N LEU A 328 13.80 -22.96 26.58
CA LEU A 328 13.54 -21.53 26.31
C LEU A 328 13.89 -21.15 24.86
N TRP A 329 15.00 -21.67 24.34
CA TRP A 329 15.43 -21.43 22.95
C TRP A 329 14.56 -22.16 21.94
N SER A 330 14.16 -23.39 22.24
CA SER A 330 13.34 -24.23 21.36
C SER A 330 11.92 -23.71 21.21
N ALA A 331 11.41 -23.01 22.23
CA ALA A 331 10.12 -22.31 22.18
C ALA A 331 10.21 -20.92 21.51
N ALA A 332 11.41 -20.42 21.22
CA ALA A 332 11.59 -19.08 20.68
C ALA A 332 11.07 -18.98 19.24
N THR A 333 10.46 -17.83 18.94
CA THR A 333 10.15 -17.38 17.58
C THR A 333 11.07 -16.22 17.22
N ALA A 334 11.05 -15.77 15.96
CA ALA A 334 11.82 -14.57 15.57
C ALA A 334 11.47 -13.35 16.44
N ALA A 335 10.20 -13.19 16.83
CA ALA A 335 9.72 -12.12 17.70
C ALA A 335 10.13 -12.27 19.17
N SER A 336 10.59 -13.45 19.59
CA SER A 336 11.09 -13.70 20.95
C SER A 336 12.46 -13.09 21.19
N PHE A 337 13.23 -12.82 20.12
CA PHE A 337 14.54 -12.22 20.21
C PHE A 337 14.46 -10.70 20.30
N GLY A 338 14.99 -10.15 21.38
CA GLY A 338 15.24 -8.72 21.50
C GLY A 338 16.58 -8.33 20.85
N ASN A 339 16.68 -7.04 20.50
CA ASN A 339 17.89 -6.38 20.01
C ASN A 339 18.32 -5.35 21.05
N ASP A 340 19.57 -5.41 21.52
CA ASP A 340 20.08 -4.51 22.57
C ASP A 340 20.90 -3.33 22.02
N ASN A 341 20.39 -2.73 20.95
CA ASN A 341 20.91 -1.56 20.24
C ASN A 341 22.06 -1.84 19.24
N THR A 342 22.21 -3.08 18.77
CA THR A 342 23.20 -3.43 17.71
C THR A 342 22.63 -3.32 16.29
N GLY A 343 21.34 -2.98 16.14
CA GLY A 343 20.68 -2.86 14.82
C GLY A 343 20.43 -4.22 14.13
N THR A 344 20.62 -5.33 14.84
CA THR A 344 20.44 -6.68 14.31
C THR A 344 18.97 -7.00 14.10
N VAL A 345 18.62 -7.48 12.90
CA VAL A 345 17.28 -8.02 12.61
C VAL A 345 17.34 -9.54 12.66
N VAL A 346 16.41 -10.14 13.40
CA VAL A 346 16.23 -11.59 13.48
C VAL A 346 14.98 -11.97 12.68
N SER A 347 15.15 -12.83 11.67
CA SER A 347 14.04 -13.35 10.86
C SER A 347 14.09 -14.87 10.81
N ARG A 348 12.94 -15.50 10.62
CA ARG A 348 12.88 -16.96 10.40
C ARG A 348 13.31 -17.27 8.97
N ASP A 349 14.27 -18.17 8.81
CA ASP A 349 14.69 -18.65 7.50
C ASP A 349 14.02 -19.99 7.19
N ALA A 350 12.95 -19.92 6.39
CA ALA A 350 12.17 -21.10 6.01
C ALA A 350 12.88 -22.00 4.97
N GLY A 351 13.92 -21.48 4.30
CA GLY A 351 14.67 -22.22 3.28
C GLY A 351 15.83 -23.03 3.85
N ARG A 352 16.17 -22.85 5.13
CA ARG A 352 17.34 -23.45 5.77
C ARG A 352 16.97 -24.16 7.06
N THR A 353 16.95 -25.50 6.99
CA THR A 353 16.84 -26.39 8.15
C THR A 353 18.21 -26.62 8.79
N THR A 354 18.22 -26.70 10.12
CA THR A 354 19.44 -27.05 10.87
C THR A 354 19.79 -28.54 10.67
N PRO A 355 21.02 -28.98 10.98
CA PRO A 355 21.38 -30.40 10.97
C PRO A 355 20.51 -31.23 11.92
N SER A 356 20.01 -30.59 12.99
CA SER A 356 19.08 -31.16 13.97
C SER A 356 17.60 -31.11 13.54
N GLY A 357 17.28 -30.55 12.36
CA GLY A 357 15.91 -30.44 11.83
C GLY A 357 15.07 -29.31 12.44
N ALA A 358 15.67 -28.44 13.25
CA ALA A 358 15.02 -27.26 13.81
C ALA A 358 14.91 -26.12 12.79
N PRO A 359 14.00 -25.15 12.99
CA PRO A 359 14.00 -23.89 12.26
C PRO A 359 15.31 -23.13 12.51
N SER A 360 15.83 -22.44 11.49
CA SER A 360 16.94 -21.51 11.68
C SER A 360 16.47 -20.06 11.69
N PHE A 361 17.19 -19.22 12.43
CA PHE A 361 16.93 -17.79 12.53
C PHE A 361 18.09 -17.03 11.89
N GLN A 362 17.83 -16.26 10.83
CA GLN A 362 18.84 -15.43 10.20
C GLN A 362 19.02 -14.15 11.03
N LEU A 363 20.28 -13.85 11.36
CA LEU A 363 20.72 -12.60 11.95
C LEU A 363 21.33 -11.77 10.84
N ALA A 364 20.65 -10.70 10.45
CA ALA A 364 21.13 -9.77 9.43
C ALA A 364 21.75 -8.53 10.09
N PRO A 365 23.03 -8.21 9.80
CA PRO A 365 23.56 -6.88 10.06
C PRO A 365 22.93 -5.90 9.08
N VAL A 366 22.00 -5.09 9.56
CA VAL A 366 21.39 -4.02 8.75
C VAL A 366 21.84 -2.70 9.38
N SER A 367 22.20 -1.70 8.57
CA SER A 367 22.05 -0.33 9.08
C SER A 367 20.58 -0.21 9.49
N ALA A 368 20.28 0.38 10.65
CA ALA A 368 18.90 0.59 11.05
C ALA A 368 18.21 1.32 9.89
N GLY A 369 17.24 0.67 9.25
CA GLY A 369 16.48 1.31 8.18
C GLY A 369 15.75 2.52 8.76
N LYS A 370 15.28 3.39 7.88
CA LYS A 370 14.76 4.70 8.28
C LYS A 370 13.28 4.78 7.91
N TYR A 371 12.43 4.99 8.89
CA TYR A 371 11.05 5.41 8.64
C TYR A 371 11.03 6.78 7.96
N THR A 372 10.04 7.02 7.10
CA THR A 372 9.85 8.35 6.52
C THR A 372 9.74 9.42 7.59
N ASP A 373 10.23 10.63 7.31
CA ASP A 373 10.13 11.76 8.24
C ASP A 373 8.68 12.27 8.40
N PHE A 374 7.76 11.79 7.55
CA PHE A 374 6.33 12.06 7.58
C PHE A 374 5.49 10.82 7.91
N ALA A 375 4.26 11.05 8.34
CA ALA A 375 3.23 10.05 8.59
C ALA A 375 1.92 10.46 7.91
N TYR A 376 1.07 9.49 7.59
CA TYR A 376 -0.25 9.73 7.03
C TYR A 376 -1.22 10.20 8.10
N GLY A 377 -1.40 11.52 8.17
CA GLY A 377 -2.27 12.19 9.14
C GLY A 377 -3.60 12.69 8.60
N ALA A 378 -3.75 12.92 7.29
CA ALA A 378 -5.00 13.43 6.70
C ALA A 378 -6.00 12.29 6.46
N LEU A 379 -7.23 12.41 6.95
CA LEU A 379 -8.24 11.35 6.85
C LEU A 379 -8.70 11.12 5.41
N ASN A 380 -9.10 12.17 4.69
CA ASN A 380 -9.68 12.05 3.36
C ASN A 380 -8.61 11.85 2.27
N THR A 381 -7.75 10.87 2.49
CA THR A 381 -6.70 10.43 1.57
C THR A 381 -6.73 8.92 1.42
N GLU A 382 -6.19 8.40 0.33
CA GLU A 382 -6.23 6.99 -0.02
C GLU A 382 -5.45 6.07 0.94
N PRO A 383 -4.40 6.49 1.67
CA PRO A 383 -3.68 5.64 2.61
C PRO A 383 -4.54 5.19 3.79
N ARG A 384 -5.74 5.78 4.00
CA ARG A 384 -6.70 5.32 5.03
C ARG A 384 -7.09 3.84 4.85
N ILE A 385 -6.92 3.26 3.67
CA ILE A 385 -7.14 1.82 3.49
C ILE A 385 -6.17 0.97 4.34
N ALA A 386 -4.93 1.44 4.53
CA ALA A 386 -3.97 0.79 5.42
C ALA A 386 -4.46 0.80 6.87
N SER A 387 -5.06 1.92 7.30
CA SER A 387 -5.71 2.04 8.62
C SER A 387 -6.82 1.00 8.79
N TYR A 388 -7.71 0.86 7.80
CA TYR A 388 -8.79 -0.13 7.85
C TYR A 388 -8.28 -1.56 7.92
N LEU A 389 -7.27 -1.91 7.13
CA LEU A 389 -6.65 -3.23 7.14
C LEU A 389 -5.97 -3.52 8.49
N GLY A 390 -5.21 -2.57 9.04
CA GLY A 390 -4.55 -2.71 10.33
C GLY A 390 -5.54 -2.83 11.50
N LEU A 391 -6.61 -2.03 11.49
CA LEU A 391 -7.69 -2.09 12.47
C LEU A 391 -8.46 -3.42 12.41
N ALA A 392 -8.86 -3.87 11.22
CA ALA A 392 -9.59 -5.13 11.04
C ALA A 392 -8.78 -6.35 11.49
N ARG A 393 -7.45 -6.25 11.44
CA ARG A 393 -6.51 -7.29 11.93
C ARG A 393 -6.16 -7.15 13.41
N GLY A 394 -6.68 -6.15 14.11
CA GLY A 394 -6.34 -5.87 15.51
C GLY A 394 -4.88 -5.47 15.73
N GLN A 395 -4.19 -5.02 14.68
CA GLN A 395 -2.77 -4.60 14.74
C GLN A 395 -2.63 -3.11 15.04
N LEU A 396 -3.69 -2.32 14.87
CA LEU A 396 -3.75 -0.90 15.20
C LEU A 396 -4.79 -0.63 16.30
N PRO A 397 -4.53 0.31 17.22
CA PRO A 397 -5.51 0.72 18.22
C PRO A 397 -6.65 1.51 17.57
N LYS A 398 -7.89 1.43 18.08
CA LYS A 398 -9.07 2.08 17.49
C LYS A 398 -8.92 3.60 17.39
N GLU A 399 -8.25 4.18 18.38
CA GLU A 399 -7.94 5.61 18.50
C GLU A 399 -7.15 6.12 17.30
N HIS A 400 -6.42 5.25 16.58
CA HIS A 400 -5.73 5.61 15.34
C HIS A 400 -6.65 6.32 14.34
N TYR A 401 -7.85 5.80 14.13
CA TYR A 401 -8.79 6.37 13.16
C TYR A 401 -9.23 7.80 13.50
N PHE A 402 -9.48 8.04 14.79
CA PHE A 402 -9.91 9.34 15.29
C PHE A 402 -8.75 10.34 15.41
N LYS A 403 -7.50 9.86 15.43
CA LYS A 403 -6.32 10.73 15.36
C LYS A 403 -6.03 11.23 13.94
N LEU A 404 -6.62 10.63 12.90
CA LEU A 404 -6.55 11.18 11.55
C LEU A 404 -7.33 12.52 11.49
N LEU A 405 -6.78 13.49 10.78
CA LEU A 405 -7.25 14.86 10.75
C LEU A 405 -8.24 15.06 9.61
N ARG A 406 -9.41 15.65 9.93
CA ARG A 406 -10.41 16.05 8.93
C ARG A 406 -9.96 17.35 8.26
N THR A 407 -9.51 18.30 9.07
CA THR A 407 -8.68 19.45 8.67
C THR A 407 -7.53 19.58 9.67
N PHE A 408 -6.59 20.48 9.42
CA PHE A 408 -5.65 20.85 10.47
C PHE A 408 -6.40 21.62 11.56
N PRO A 409 -5.88 21.65 12.80
CA PRO A 409 -6.38 22.55 13.83
C PRO A 409 -6.51 23.98 13.27
N PRO A 410 -7.55 24.77 13.64
CA PRO A 410 -7.80 26.09 13.07
C PRO A 410 -6.62 27.07 13.18
N GLU A 411 -5.74 26.87 14.16
CA GLU A 411 -4.55 27.67 14.41
C GLU A 411 -3.34 27.27 13.55
N TRP A 412 -3.40 26.16 12.83
CA TRP A 412 -2.35 25.74 11.89
C TRP A 412 -2.59 26.33 10.51
N GLU A 413 -1.49 26.65 9.82
CA GLU A 413 -1.51 27.08 8.44
C GLU A 413 -2.08 25.98 7.54
N GLN A 414 -3.09 26.35 6.74
CA GLN A 414 -3.86 25.47 5.89
C GLN A 414 -4.61 26.31 4.86
N GLU A 415 -5.06 25.70 3.76
CA GLU A 415 -5.62 26.41 2.59
C GLU A 415 -6.78 27.37 2.91
N GLN A 416 -7.64 26.99 3.84
CA GLN A 416 -8.77 27.82 4.27
C GLN A 416 -8.96 27.73 5.77
N THR A 417 -9.51 28.78 6.40
CA THR A 417 -9.95 28.67 7.79
C THR A 417 -11.08 27.64 7.90
N PRO A 418 -10.89 26.51 8.61
CA PRO A 418 -11.88 25.46 8.68
C PRO A 418 -13.07 25.88 9.55
N THR A 419 -14.25 25.37 9.24
CA THR A 419 -15.43 25.45 10.12
C THR A 419 -15.78 24.08 10.66
N GLY A 420 -16.16 23.96 11.92
CA GLY A 420 -16.50 22.68 12.52
C GLY A 420 -16.64 22.75 14.03
N GLU A 421 -16.87 21.60 14.64
CA GLU A 421 -16.98 21.43 16.09
C GLU A 421 -16.02 20.34 16.58
N THR A 422 -15.57 20.45 17.82
CA THR A 422 -14.82 19.36 18.47
C THR A 422 -15.80 18.37 19.08
N ARG A 423 -15.59 17.08 18.80
CA ARG A 423 -16.33 15.95 19.38
C ARG A 423 -15.36 14.95 19.97
N THR A 424 -15.82 14.14 20.92
CA THR A 424 -14.98 13.11 21.54
C THR A 424 -15.45 11.74 21.11
N TYR A 425 -14.55 10.96 20.51
CA TYR A 425 -14.80 9.58 20.08
C TYR A 425 -13.73 8.66 20.68
N GLU A 426 -14.13 7.58 21.34
CA GLU A 426 -13.20 6.64 22.00
C GLU A 426 -12.15 7.36 22.89
N GLY A 427 -12.52 8.46 23.54
CA GLY A 427 -11.61 9.27 24.37
C GLY A 427 -10.65 10.20 23.60
N VAL A 428 -10.72 10.25 22.27
CA VAL A 428 -9.97 11.17 21.41
C VAL A 428 -10.80 12.40 21.09
N ASN A 429 -10.27 13.59 21.34
CA ASN A 429 -10.88 14.84 20.89
C ASN A 429 -10.58 15.05 19.41
N VAL A 430 -11.62 15.08 18.59
CA VAL A 430 -11.56 15.22 17.14
C VAL A 430 -12.17 16.55 16.75
N TYR A 431 -11.39 17.41 16.10
CA TYR A 431 -11.93 18.58 15.42
C TYR A 431 -12.49 18.15 14.06
N GLU A 432 -13.81 18.14 13.93
CA GLU A 432 -14.50 17.81 12.69
C GLU A 432 -14.57 19.04 11.77
N GLY A 433 -13.41 19.52 11.33
CA GLY A 433 -13.31 20.65 10.41
C GLY A 433 -13.74 20.31 8.99
N ALA A 434 -14.27 21.31 8.29
CA ALA A 434 -14.64 21.26 6.89
C ALA A 434 -14.38 22.62 6.21
N TYR A 435 -14.07 22.58 4.92
CA TYR A 435 -13.94 23.73 4.04
C TYR A 435 -15.23 23.98 3.27
N ALA A 436 -15.47 25.23 2.89
CA ALA A 436 -16.59 25.61 2.04
C ALA A 436 -16.08 26.00 0.65
N TYR A 437 -16.57 25.33 -0.38
CA TYR A 437 -16.17 25.61 -1.76
C TYR A 437 -17.27 25.18 -2.72
N GLY A 438 -17.54 25.98 -3.75
CA GLY A 438 -18.55 25.65 -4.77
C GLY A 438 -19.97 25.43 -4.24
N GLY A 439 -20.32 26.06 -3.11
CA GLY A 439 -21.64 25.92 -2.48
C GLY A 439 -21.83 24.66 -1.63
N VAL A 440 -20.79 23.85 -1.43
CA VAL A 440 -20.80 22.67 -0.57
C VAL A 440 -19.77 22.80 0.57
N LYS A 441 -19.94 21.99 1.62
CA LYS A 441 -18.91 21.76 2.63
C LYS A 441 -18.26 20.40 2.44
N VAL A 442 -16.94 20.34 2.57
CA VAL A 442 -16.15 19.11 2.40
C VAL A 442 -15.07 19.00 3.47
N VAL A 443 -14.79 17.77 3.87
CA VAL A 443 -13.52 17.43 4.51
C VAL A 443 -12.47 17.39 3.39
N PRO A 444 -11.45 18.26 3.39
CA PRO A 444 -10.44 18.32 2.33
C PRO A 444 -9.54 17.08 2.31
N SER A 445 -8.96 16.77 1.15
CA SER A 445 -7.86 15.79 1.06
C SER A 445 -6.51 16.48 1.28
N TRP A 446 -5.39 15.79 1.03
CA TRP A 446 -4.07 16.40 1.17
C TRP A 446 -3.81 17.49 0.13
N GLY A 447 -3.98 17.20 -1.16
CA GLY A 447 -3.79 18.18 -2.24
C GLY A 447 -5.03 18.48 -3.08
N GLY A 448 -6.22 18.02 -2.66
CA GLY A 448 -7.46 18.27 -3.39
C GLY A 448 -7.69 17.33 -4.58
N SER A 449 -7.00 16.19 -4.65
CA SER A 449 -7.17 15.21 -5.74
C SER A 449 -8.40 14.33 -5.56
N MET A 450 -9.00 13.86 -6.66
CA MET A 450 -10.07 12.85 -6.63
C MET A 450 -9.58 11.47 -6.20
N PHE A 451 -8.37 11.07 -6.57
CA PHE A 451 -7.78 9.79 -6.17
C PHE A 451 -7.70 9.64 -4.66
N GLU A 452 -7.21 10.68 -3.98
CA GLU A 452 -7.06 10.72 -2.52
C GLU A 452 -8.41 10.45 -1.82
N ALA A 453 -9.47 11.11 -2.28
CA ALA A 453 -10.78 11.00 -1.65
C ALA A 453 -11.55 9.73 -2.05
N LEU A 454 -11.42 9.25 -3.29
CA LEU A 454 -12.40 8.34 -3.90
C LEU A 454 -11.85 6.98 -4.32
N MET A 455 -10.56 6.67 -4.14
CA MET A 455 -10.07 5.32 -4.41
C MET A 455 -10.63 4.27 -3.42
N VAL A 456 -10.67 4.59 -2.13
CA VAL A 456 -11.18 3.69 -1.08
C VAL A 456 -12.66 3.32 -1.24
N PRO A 457 -13.59 4.23 -1.58
CA PRO A 457 -15.00 3.88 -1.71
C PRO A 457 -15.31 2.88 -2.84
N LEU A 458 -14.40 2.69 -3.80
CA LEU A 458 -14.52 1.61 -4.79
C LEU A 458 -14.56 0.21 -4.14
N PHE A 459 -13.93 0.06 -2.96
CA PHE A 459 -13.75 -1.23 -2.29
C PHE A 459 -14.43 -1.28 -0.91
N VAL A 460 -14.64 -0.13 -0.27
CA VAL A 460 -15.27 -0.04 1.05
C VAL A 460 -16.51 0.85 0.93
N PRO A 461 -17.71 0.37 1.28
CA PRO A 461 -18.95 1.16 1.16
C PRO A 461 -19.06 2.24 2.27
N GLU A 462 -18.08 3.14 2.35
CA GLU A 462 -17.96 4.19 3.37
C GLU A 462 -19.22 5.06 3.44
N ALA A 463 -19.77 5.45 2.28
CA ALA A 463 -20.99 6.23 2.19
C ALA A 463 -22.20 5.54 2.84
N ALA A 464 -22.33 4.22 2.66
CA ALA A 464 -23.43 3.44 3.23
C ALA A 464 -23.19 3.11 4.71
N TRP A 465 -21.94 2.91 5.12
CA TRP A 465 -21.56 2.60 6.49
C TRP A 465 -21.59 3.83 7.41
N ALA A 466 -21.32 5.02 6.88
CA ALA A 466 -21.31 6.26 7.61
C ALA A 466 -22.11 7.36 6.86
N PRO A 467 -23.45 7.25 6.85
CA PRO A 467 -24.30 8.14 6.05
C PRO A 467 -24.24 9.61 6.49
N ASN A 468 -23.88 9.88 7.74
CA ASN A 468 -23.80 11.24 8.28
C ASN A 468 -22.44 11.92 8.06
N SER A 469 -21.39 11.17 7.70
CA SER A 469 -20.04 11.69 7.43
C SER A 469 -19.65 11.44 5.98
N TRP A 470 -19.09 10.28 5.65
CA TRP A 470 -18.67 9.88 4.31
C TRP A 470 -19.80 9.92 3.29
N GLY A 471 -21.02 9.54 3.70
CA GLY A 471 -22.21 9.60 2.86
C GLY A 471 -22.58 11.01 2.39
N LYS A 472 -22.16 12.04 3.15
CA LYS A 472 -22.25 13.45 2.75
C LYS A 472 -20.99 13.93 2.04
N ASN A 473 -19.82 13.54 2.54
CA ASN A 473 -18.55 14.06 2.06
C ASN A 473 -18.23 13.64 0.62
N HIS A 474 -18.38 12.36 0.27
CA HIS A 474 -18.04 11.89 -1.09
C HIS A 474 -18.81 12.62 -2.19
N PRO A 475 -20.16 12.74 -2.15
CA PRO A 475 -20.88 13.51 -3.15
C PRO A 475 -20.51 15.00 -3.13
N ASN A 476 -20.34 15.62 -1.96
CA ASN A 476 -19.91 17.02 -1.87
C ASN A 476 -18.53 17.22 -2.50
N TYR A 477 -17.59 16.31 -2.28
CA TYR A 477 -16.25 16.36 -2.84
C TYR A 477 -16.28 16.27 -4.37
N VAL A 478 -17.12 15.40 -4.93
CA VAL A 478 -17.35 15.33 -6.39
C VAL A 478 -18.00 16.62 -6.91
N GLN A 479 -18.96 17.20 -6.20
CA GLN A 479 -19.57 18.47 -6.60
C GLN A 479 -18.56 19.64 -6.60
N ALA A 480 -17.65 19.69 -5.62
CA ALA A 480 -16.58 20.68 -5.58
C ALA A 480 -15.64 20.57 -6.81
N GLN A 481 -15.30 19.34 -7.21
CA GLN A 481 -14.49 19.06 -8.41
C GLN A 481 -15.20 19.50 -9.70
N ILE A 482 -16.49 19.17 -9.83
CA ILE A 482 -17.33 19.59 -10.95
C ILE A 482 -17.42 21.13 -11.01
N TYR A 483 -17.69 21.75 -9.87
CA TYR A 483 -17.82 23.20 -9.75
C TYR A 483 -16.54 23.90 -10.21
N HIS A 484 -15.37 23.45 -9.75
CA HIS A 484 -14.09 24.02 -10.15
C HIS A 484 -13.90 24.00 -11.67
N GLY A 485 -14.00 22.81 -12.29
CA GLY A 485 -13.73 22.66 -13.72
C GLY A 485 -14.72 23.39 -14.63
N LEU A 486 -15.98 23.52 -14.19
CA LEU A 486 -17.04 24.13 -15.01
C LEU A 486 -17.24 25.63 -14.76
N ASN A 487 -17.00 26.14 -13.54
CA ASN A 487 -17.33 27.52 -13.16
C ASN A 487 -16.11 28.41 -12.91
N ASP A 488 -15.17 27.96 -12.09
CA ASP A 488 -14.02 28.76 -11.69
C ASP A 488 -12.93 28.70 -12.76
N ALA A 489 -12.48 27.50 -13.11
CA ALA A 489 -11.48 27.29 -14.17
C ALA A 489 -12.07 27.41 -15.58
N ARG A 490 -13.39 27.15 -15.73
CA ARG A 490 -14.13 27.21 -17.01
C ARG A 490 -13.51 26.41 -18.16
N TYR A 491 -12.84 25.30 -17.83
CA TYR A 491 -12.36 24.34 -18.83
C TYR A 491 -13.50 23.73 -19.65
N GLY A 492 -14.70 23.69 -19.06
CA GLY A 492 -15.84 22.98 -19.63
C GLY A 492 -15.77 21.45 -19.42
N TYR A 493 -14.77 20.98 -18.67
CA TYR A 493 -14.54 19.60 -18.25
C TYR A 493 -14.02 19.59 -16.81
N TRP A 494 -14.06 18.43 -16.16
CA TRP A 494 -13.57 18.23 -14.79
C TRP A 494 -13.01 16.81 -14.64
N GLY A 495 -12.32 16.54 -13.53
CA GLY A 495 -11.68 15.25 -13.25
C GLY A 495 -10.18 15.44 -13.00
N PHE A 496 -9.84 15.92 -11.80
CA PHE A 496 -8.48 16.29 -11.43
C PHE A 496 -7.91 15.26 -10.45
N SER A 497 -6.89 14.55 -10.88
CA SER A 497 -6.21 13.49 -10.14
C SER A 497 -4.80 13.33 -10.69
N PRO A 498 -3.82 12.83 -9.90
CA PRO A 498 -2.49 12.49 -10.39
C PRO A 498 -2.56 11.62 -11.65
N SER A 499 -1.77 11.99 -12.65
CA SER A 499 -1.71 11.35 -13.96
C SER A 499 -0.45 11.80 -14.69
N ASN A 500 -0.17 11.19 -15.83
CA ASN A 500 0.78 11.73 -16.79
C ASN A 500 0.39 13.16 -17.21
N LYS A 501 1.40 13.98 -17.44
CA LYS A 501 1.23 15.24 -18.17
C LYS A 501 1.14 14.90 -19.66
N PRO A 502 0.11 15.35 -20.39
CA PRO A 502 0.03 15.14 -21.83
C PRO A 502 1.29 15.60 -22.60
N GLU A 503 1.94 16.65 -22.10
CA GLU A 503 3.18 17.24 -22.63
C GLU A 503 4.46 16.48 -22.22
N GLY A 504 4.36 15.48 -21.34
CA GLY A 504 5.47 14.65 -20.89
C GLY A 504 5.77 14.76 -19.39
N GLY A 505 6.07 13.62 -18.79
CA GLY A 505 6.29 13.46 -17.35
C GLY A 505 4.99 13.19 -16.59
N TYR A 506 5.05 13.36 -15.27
CA TYR A 506 3.96 13.06 -14.34
C TYR A 506 3.67 14.27 -13.44
N SER A 507 2.43 14.45 -13.00
CA SER A 507 2.09 15.41 -11.95
C SER A 507 0.89 14.96 -11.13
N GLU A 508 0.84 15.49 -9.92
CA GLU A 508 -0.35 15.57 -9.11
C GLU A 508 -1.25 16.71 -9.61
N TYR A 509 -2.52 16.38 -9.85
CA TYR A 509 -3.58 17.34 -10.16
C TYR A 509 -4.72 17.21 -9.16
N GLY A 510 -5.35 18.33 -8.86
CA GLY A 510 -6.46 18.42 -7.92
C GLY A 510 -7.18 19.75 -8.02
N VAL A 511 -7.97 20.04 -6.99
CA VAL A 511 -8.57 21.35 -6.77
C VAL A 511 -7.99 21.90 -5.47
N ASP A 512 -7.05 22.82 -5.62
CA ASP A 512 -6.27 23.44 -4.55
C ASP A 512 -7.16 23.87 -3.36
N ALA A 513 -8.27 24.57 -3.67
CA ALA A 513 -9.25 25.04 -2.70
C ALA A 513 -9.85 23.96 -1.77
N ILE A 514 -9.77 22.68 -2.11
CA ILE A 514 -10.24 21.56 -1.27
C ILE A 514 -9.10 20.59 -0.89
N GLY A 515 -7.85 21.04 -1.02
CA GLY A 515 -6.67 20.45 -0.40
C GLY A 515 -6.38 21.11 0.95
N ILE A 516 -5.87 20.35 1.92
CA ILE A 516 -5.62 20.84 3.28
C ILE A 516 -4.39 21.76 3.33
N ARG A 517 -3.40 21.53 2.46
CA ARG A 517 -2.16 22.30 2.35
C ARG A 517 -2.36 23.57 1.54
N VAL A 518 -1.64 24.63 1.93
CA VAL A 518 -1.53 25.92 1.22
C VAL A 518 -0.88 25.85 -0.16
N ASP A 519 -0.28 24.71 -0.48
CA ASP A 519 0.37 24.40 -1.75
C ASP A 519 -0.18 23.05 -2.26
N GLY A 520 -1.52 22.96 -2.28
CA GLY A 520 -2.26 21.83 -2.83
C GLY A 520 -2.04 21.66 -4.34
N TYR A 521 -2.74 20.70 -4.92
CA TYR A 521 -2.54 20.36 -6.32
C TYR A 521 -3.39 21.26 -7.21
N SER A 522 -2.74 21.96 -8.14
CA SER A 522 -3.44 22.69 -9.19
C SER A 522 -4.07 21.76 -10.23
N SER A 523 -5.14 22.21 -10.86
CA SER A 523 -5.86 21.56 -11.96
C SER A 523 -5.19 21.70 -13.33
N ASN A 524 -4.03 22.37 -13.39
CA ASN A 524 -3.32 22.68 -14.63
C ASN A 524 -1.80 22.59 -14.55
N ASN A 525 -1.18 22.59 -15.73
CA ASN A 525 0.28 22.60 -15.87
C ASN A 525 0.94 23.90 -15.40
N ASP A 526 0.24 25.03 -15.44
CA ASP A 526 0.79 26.34 -15.04
C ASP A 526 0.83 26.54 -13.53
N LYS A 527 0.34 25.56 -12.76
CA LYS A 527 0.33 25.56 -11.28
C LYS A 527 -0.28 26.83 -10.71
N THR A 528 -1.46 27.20 -11.22
CA THR A 528 -2.22 28.38 -10.77
C THR A 528 -2.46 28.29 -9.26
N PRO A 529 -1.89 29.20 -8.45
CA PRO A 529 -2.11 29.19 -7.02
C PRO A 529 -3.54 29.64 -6.71
N TRP A 530 -4.14 29.06 -5.68
CA TRP A 530 -5.39 29.54 -5.12
C TRP A 530 -5.13 30.34 -3.84
N ASP A 531 -5.94 31.38 -3.61
CA ASP A 531 -5.93 32.17 -2.37
C ASP A 531 -7.41 32.44 -2.02
N PRO A 532 -7.90 32.02 -0.83
CA PRO A 532 -9.28 32.27 -0.44
C PRO A 532 -9.63 33.77 -0.37
N ALA A 533 -8.67 34.63 -0.08
CA ALA A 533 -8.89 36.08 -0.01
C ALA A 533 -8.92 36.73 -1.40
N ASN A 534 -8.16 36.18 -2.36
CA ASN A 534 -8.05 36.70 -3.73
C ASN A 534 -8.08 35.55 -4.74
N PRO A 535 -9.24 34.88 -4.93
CA PRO A 535 -9.30 33.71 -5.81
C PRO A 535 -8.93 34.10 -7.24
N PRO A 536 -8.13 33.26 -7.93
CA PRO A 536 -7.66 33.55 -9.28
C PRO A 536 -8.84 33.66 -10.26
N PRO A 537 -8.81 34.58 -11.23
CA PRO A 537 -9.84 34.65 -12.27
C PRO A 537 -9.74 33.43 -13.19
N ALA A 538 -10.83 33.08 -13.87
CA ALA A 538 -10.86 31.99 -14.84
C ALA A 538 -9.73 32.05 -15.90
N SER A 539 -9.31 33.26 -16.29
CA SER A 539 -8.21 33.48 -17.26
C SER A 539 -6.83 33.06 -16.74
N ALA A 540 -6.66 32.85 -15.44
CA ALA A 540 -5.42 32.35 -14.85
C ALA A 540 -5.30 30.82 -14.91
N TYR A 541 -6.42 30.12 -15.13
CA TYR A 541 -6.45 28.68 -15.31
C TYR A 541 -6.21 28.32 -16.77
N THR A 542 -4.96 28.40 -17.22
CA THR A 542 -4.54 27.94 -18.56
C THR A 542 -3.97 26.52 -18.52
N ASN A 543 -3.90 25.80 -19.63
CA ASN A 543 -3.34 24.45 -19.73
C ASN A 543 -3.95 23.44 -18.73
N GLY A 544 -5.29 23.48 -18.58
CA GLY A 544 -6.03 22.56 -17.71
C GLY A 544 -5.83 21.10 -18.12
N VAL A 545 -5.56 20.23 -17.15
CA VAL A 545 -5.35 18.80 -17.38
C VAL A 545 -6.49 18.03 -16.72
N VAL A 546 -7.15 17.18 -17.52
CA VAL A 546 -8.24 16.33 -17.06
C VAL A 546 -7.87 14.88 -17.31
N THR A 547 -8.12 14.02 -16.31
CA THR A 547 -7.92 12.58 -16.44
C THR A 547 -9.25 11.81 -16.41
N PRO A 548 -9.51 10.89 -17.36
CA PRO A 548 -10.75 10.14 -17.41
C PRO A 548 -11.02 9.27 -16.17
N HIS A 549 -10.01 8.67 -15.52
CA HIS A 549 -10.25 7.78 -14.37
C HIS A 549 -10.91 8.52 -13.21
N ALA A 550 -10.64 9.82 -13.05
CA ALA A 550 -11.31 10.64 -12.04
C ALA A 550 -12.84 10.69 -12.25
N SER A 551 -13.31 10.72 -13.50
CA SER A 551 -14.76 10.61 -13.78
C SER A 551 -15.31 9.23 -13.43
N PHE A 552 -14.52 8.16 -13.58
CA PHE A 552 -14.91 6.81 -13.14
C PHE A 552 -15.01 6.71 -11.61
N LEU A 553 -14.09 7.33 -10.87
CA LEU A 553 -14.15 7.43 -9.41
C LEU A 553 -15.44 8.11 -8.90
N ALA A 554 -15.99 9.05 -9.67
CA ALA A 554 -17.23 9.74 -9.35
C ALA A 554 -18.52 8.99 -9.73
N LEU A 555 -18.45 7.84 -10.41
CA LEU A 555 -19.64 7.16 -10.97
C LEU A 555 -20.69 6.82 -9.92
N GLU A 556 -20.29 6.44 -8.70
CA GLU A 556 -21.24 6.14 -7.61
C GLU A 556 -21.99 7.39 -7.13
N PHE A 557 -21.33 8.55 -7.15
CA PHE A 557 -21.81 9.76 -6.48
C PHE A 557 -22.43 10.79 -7.44
N ALA A 558 -22.04 10.79 -8.71
CA ALA A 558 -22.55 11.69 -9.74
C ALA A 558 -22.62 11.00 -11.13
N PRO A 559 -23.38 9.91 -11.29
CA PRO A 559 -23.35 9.06 -12.49
C PRO A 559 -23.65 9.82 -13.78
N GLU A 560 -24.71 10.65 -13.80
CA GLU A 560 -25.08 11.41 -14.99
C GLU A 560 -24.00 12.42 -15.39
N ALA A 561 -23.41 13.12 -14.43
CA ALA A 561 -22.35 14.10 -14.67
C ALA A 561 -21.06 13.42 -15.15
N ALA A 562 -20.68 12.31 -14.52
CA ALA A 562 -19.51 11.52 -14.89
C ALA A 562 -19.62 10.97 -16.32
N LEU A 563 -20.75 10.32 -16.66
CA LEU A 563 -21.00 9.79 -18.00
C LEU A 563 -21.08 10.91 -19.06
N LYS A 564 -21.69 12.05 -18.73
CA LYS A 564 -21.72 13.21 -19.63
C LYS A 564 -20.30 13.75 -19.88
N ASN A 565 -19.47 13.84 -18.83
CA ASN A 565 -18.10 14.31 -18.95
C ASN A 565 -17.26 13.37 -19.82
N LEU A 566 -17.31 12.07 -19.53
CA LEU A 566 -16.62 11.01 -20.29
C LEU A 566 -17.01 11.00 -21.78
N ARG A 567 -18.31 11.10 -22.10
CA ARG A 567 -18.76 11.20 -23.51
C ARG A 567 -18.22 12.45 -24.19
N ARG A 568 -18.21 13.60 -23.50
CA ARG A 568 -17.69 14.85 -24.08
C ARG A 568 -16.18 14.80 -24.27
N LEU A 569 -15.46 14.14 -23.37
CA LEU A 569 -14.03 13.89 -23.53
C LEU A 569 -13.76 13.02 -24.78
N GLU A 570 -14.49 11.91 -24.96
CA GLU A 570 -14.36 11.06 -26.16
C GLU A 570 -14.76 11.79 -27.46
N GLN A 571 -15.78 12.65 -27.42
CA GLN A 571 -16.27 13.36 -28.59
C GLN A 571 -15.28 14.43 -29.07
N ASN A 572 -14.58 15.09 -28.14
CA ASN A 572 -13.80 16.28 -28.43
C ASN A 572 -12.30 16.02 -28.45
N PHE A 573 -11.83 14.89 -27.92
CA PHE A 573 -10.42 14.53 -27.85
C PHE A 573 -10.19 13.06 -28.23
N GLN A 574 -9.01 12.74 -28.77
CA GLN A 574 -8.61 11.35 -29.06
C GLN A 574 -8.17 10.59 -27.81
N VAL A 575 -8.91 10.76 -26.70
CA VAL A 575 -8.58 10.23 -25.38
C VAL A 575 -8.97 8.76 -25.20
N TYR A 576 -9.60 8.14 -26.19
CA TYR A 576 -10.00 6.73 -26.16
C TYR A 576 -9.41 5.99 -27.36
N GLY A 577 -8.81 4.82 -27.12
CA GLY A 577 -8.15 4.01 -28.13
C GLY A 577 -8.30 2.50 -27.90
N LYS A 578 -7.36 1.74 -28.48
CA LYS A 578 -7.31 0.27 -28.40
C LYS A 578 -7.36 -0.27 -26.96
N TYR A 579 -6.83 0.49 -26.01
CA TYR A 579 -6.67 0.13 -24.60
C TYR A 579 -7.67 0.87 -23.69
N GLY A 580 -8.77 1.37 -24.25
CA GLY A 580 -9.72 2.18 -23.50
C GLY A 580 -9.25 3.63 -23.41
N TYR A 581 -9.50 4.27 -22.28
CA TYR A 581 -9.07 5.65 -22.05
C TYR A 581 -7.56 5.74 -21.85
N PHE A 582 -6.92 6.65 -22.58
CA PHE A 582 -5.59 7.15 -22.24
C PHE A 582 -5.63 7.98 -20.97
N ASP A 583 -4.45 8.18 -20.40
CA ASP A 583 -4.30 8.64 -19.02
C ASP A 583 -4.85 10.05 -18.76
N SER A 584 -4.63 10.99 -19.67
CA SER A 584 -5.02 12.38 -19.47
C SER A 584 -5.09 13.18 -20.78
N VAL A 585 -5.70 14.35 -20.71
CA VAL A 585 -5.77 15.33 -21.80
C VAL A 585 -5.59 16.75 -21.27
N ASN A 586 -4.82 17.56 -22.00
CA ASN A 586 -4.80 19.00 -21.79
C ASN A 586 -5.98 19.56 -22.60
N VAL A 587 -7.02 19.98 -21.89
CA VAL A 587 -8.30 20.34 -22.51
C VAL A 587 -8.27 21.69 -23.23
N GLN A 588 -7.19 22.47 -23.07
CA GLN A 588 -6.97 23.70 -23.81
C GLN A 588 -6.22 23.44 -25.12
N THR A 589 -5.18 22.61 -25.11
CA THR A 589 -4.37 22.33 -26.32
C THR A 589 -4.93 21.16 -27.15
N GLY A 590 -5.74 20.30 -26.53
CA GLY A 590 -6.24 19.05 -27.10
C GLY A 590 -5.21 17.92 -27.10
N GLN A 591 -4.01 18.12 -26.52
CA GLN A 591 -2.98 17.10 -26.42
C GLN A 591 -3.41 16.01 -25.44
N VAL A 592 -3.30 14.75 -25.87
CA VAL A 592 -3.66 13.56 -25.10
C VAL A 592 -2.38 12.83 -24.70
N SER A 593 -2.33 12.28 -23.48
CA SER A 593 -1.26 11.39 -23.06
C SER A 593 -1.18 10.14 -23.95
N GLU A 594 0.03 9.75 -24.32
CA GLU A 594 0.27 8.55 -25.13
C GLU A 594 0.36 7.27 -24.29
N CYS A 595 -0.05 7.31 -23.02
CA CYS A 595 0.14 6.24 -22.05
C CYS A 595 -1.19 5.75 -21.45
N VAL A 596 -1.15 4.50 -20.97
CA VAL A 596 -2.07 3.96 -19.98
C VAL A 596 -1.29 3.52 -18.75
N LEU A 597 -1.77 3.89 -17.55
CA LEU A 597 -1.16 3.53 -16.27
C LEU A 597 -1.91 2.36 -15.62
N ALA A 598 -1.20 1.38 -15.07
CA ALA A 598 -1.78 0.17 -14.49
C ALA A 598 -2.75 0.46 -13.34
N LEU A 599 -2.39 1.40 -12.46
CA LEU A 599 -3.26 1.81 -11.35
C LEU A 599 -4.53 2.51 -11.85
N ASP A 600 -4.41 3.44 -12.79
CA ASP A 600 -5.56 4.21 -13.27
C ASP A 600 -6.54 3.32 -14.04
N GLN A 601 -6.01 2.40 -14.87
CA GLN A 601 -6.84 1.35 -15.49
C GLN A 601 -7.44 0.41 -14.43
N GLY A 602 -6.69 0.07 -13.38
CA GLY A 602 -7.18 -0.73 -12.25
C GLY A 602 -8.33 -0.07 -11.48
N MET A 603 -8.31 1.24 -11.31
CA MET A 603 -9.41 2.01 -10.72
C MET A 603 -10.62 2.07 -11.65
N ILE A 604 -10.42 2.24 -12.96
CA ILE A 604 -11.51 2.15 -13.95
C ILE A 604 -12.16 0.77 -13.88
N MET A 605 -11.37 -0.31 -13.85
CA MET A 605 -11.90 -1.68 -13.70
C MET A 605 -12.72 -1.83 -12.42
N ALA A 606 -12.23 -1.32 -11.29
CA ALA A 606 -12.95 -1.42 -10.01
C ALA A 606 -14.26 -0.62 -10.01
N ALA A 607 -14.25 0.62 -10.50
CA ALA A 607 -15.45 1.46 -10.62
C ALA A 607 -16.51 0.82 -11.54
N LEU A 608 -16.08 0.27 -12.67
CA LEU A 608 -16.96 -0.42 -13.61
C LEU A 608 -17.46 -1.76 -13.04
N ALA A 609 -16.61 -2.52 -12.36
CA ALA A 609 -17.01 -3.77 -11.70
C ALA A 609 -18.08 -3.50 -10.65
N HIS A 610 -17.92 -2.47 -9.82
CA HIS A 610 -18.94 -2.05 -8.88
C HIS A 610 -20.25 -1.66 -9.59
N ARG A 611 -20.17 -0.86 -10.66
CA ARG A 611 -21.36 -0.42 -11.41
C ARG A 611 -22.10 -1.56 -12.11
N LEU A 612 -21.38 -2.52 -12.70
CA LEU A 612 -21.94 -3.59 -13.54
C LEU A 612 -22.26 -4.87 -12.76
N LEU A 613 -21.50 -5.19 -11.72
CA LEU A 613 -21.66 -6.41 -10.90
C LEU A 613 -22.36 -6.15 -9.56
N GLY A 614 -22.50 -4.88 -9.18
CA GLY A 614 -23.12 -4.44 -7.94
C GLY A 614 -22.27 -4.73 -6.69
N GLU A 615 -22.91 -4.62 -5.52
CA GLU A 615 -22.25 -4.72 -4.21
C GLU A 615 -21.54 -6.05 -3.95
N ARG A 616 -21.92 -7.14 -4.66
CA ARG A 616 -21.30 -8.46 -4.48
C ARG A 616 -19.81 -8.46 -4.78
N TRP A 617 -19.37 -7.65 -5.74
CA TRP A 617 -17.95 -7.54 -6.06
C TRP A 617 -17.20 -6.80 -4.95
N ARG A 618 -17.76 -5.67 -4.48
CA ARG A 618 -17.22 -4.86 -3.38
C ARG A 618 -17.19 -5.61 -2.04
N SER A 619 -18.20 -6.45 -1.75
CA SER A 619 -18.28 -7.25 -0.52
C SER A 619 -17.14 -8.27 -0.38
N THR A 620 -16.49 -8.64 -1.49
CA THR A 620 -15.31 -9.52 -1.48
C THR A 620 -14.18 -8.99 -0.60
N LEU A 621 -14.02 -7.65 -0.49
CA LEU A 621 -13.17 -7.03 0.52
C LEU A 621 -13.98 -6.61 1.74
N ALA A 622 -15.08 -5.89 1.53
CA ALA A 622 -15.75 -5.13 2.59
C ALA A 622 -16.25 -6.01 3.74
N ASP A 623 -16.61 -7.27 3.50
CA ASP A 623 -17.09 -8.18 4.55
C ASP A 623 -16.02 -8.46 5.62
N ASP A 624 -14.73 -8.49 5.26
CA ASP A 624 -13.62 -8.67 6.21
C ASP A 624 -13.40 -7.42 7.09
N LEU A 625 -13.66 -6.24 6.54
CA LEU A 625 -13.46 -4.97 7.24
C LEU A 625 -14.67 -4.59 8.10
N ARG A 626 -15.88 -4.99 7.67
CA ARG A 626 -17.16 -4.57 8.24
C ARG A 626 -17.23 -4.68 9.77
N PRO A 627 -16.86 -5.81 10.42
CA PRO A 627 -17.06 -5.98 11.87
C PRO A 627 -16.33 -4.94 12.72
N VAL A 628 -15.22 -4.38 12.22
CA VAL A 628 -14.39 -3.41 12.94
C VAL A 628 -14.58 -2.00 12.39
N VAL A 629 -14.54 -1.84 11.07
CA VAL A 629 -14.52 -0.52 10.42
C VAL A 629 -15.89 0.13 10.42
N GLN A 630 -16.96 -0.59 10.05
CA GLN A 630 -18.32 -0.02 9.97
C GLN A 630 -18.77 0.65 11.28
N PRO A 631 -18.71 0.00 12.46
CA PRO A 631 -19.12 0.64 13.70
C PRO A 631 -18.19 1.77 14.14
N LEU A 632 -16.94 1.80 13.67
CA LEU A 632 -15.96 2.85 13.99
C LEU A 632 -16.26 4.13 13.21
N ILE A 633 -16.36 4.02 11.87
CA ILE A 633 -16.60 5.18 11.00
C ILE A 633 -18.03 5.70 11.11
N GLY A 634 -18.98 4.83 11.48
CA GLY A 634 -20.38 5.18 11.68
C GLY A 634 -20.65 6.08 12.89
N GLN A 635 -19.67 6.30 13.76
CA GLN A 635 -19.80 7.23 14.90
C GLN A 635 -19.80 8.70 14.46
N GLU A 636 -19.23 9.00 13.29
CA GLU A 636 -18.90 10.37 12.90
C GLU A 636 -19.99 11.10 12.12
N VAL A 637 -19.89 12.44 12.14
CA VAL A 637 -20.81 13.33 11.41
C VAL A 637 -20.12 14.43 10.58
N PHE A 638 -18.79 14.60 10.72
CA PHE A 638 -17.95 15.55 9.96
C PHE A 638 -18.38 17.03 9.99
N SER A 639 -19.28 17.42 10.89
CA SER A 639 -19.90 18.76 10.89
C SER A 639 -20.41 19.24 9.51
N LEU A 640 -20.86 18.29 8.65
CA LEU A 640 -21.42 18.58 7.34
C LEU A 640 -22.95 18.75 7.44
N PRO A 641 -23.54 19.81 6.83
CA PRO A 641 -24.97 20.12 6.94
C PRO A 641 -25.89 19.01 6.42
#